data_AF-F0SUJ9-F1
#
_entry.id   AF-F0SUJ9-F1
#
_cell.length_a   1.000
_cell.length_b   1.000
_cell.length_c   1.000
_cell.angle_alpha   90.00
_cell.angle_beta   90.00
_cell.angle_gamma   90.00
#
_symmetry.space_group_name_H-M   'P 1'
#
loop_
_entity.id
_entity.type
_entity.pdbx_description
1 polymer ?
#
loop_
_entity_poly.entity_id
_entity_poly.type
_entity_poly.pdbx_seq_one_letter_code
_entity_poly.pdbx_strand_id
1 'polypeptide(L)'
;MSKVSRLNRYFFSDRLRKQLAQIPRYPLTVVEAPSGFGKTTAVKKYLKENLPPGAREYWYTCLGEPAALAWKRICGLVANVNEEIAGNLRKLEMPTVDTLLYMTAFFRDFHCRAETYLVIDDYQLVNCAIPRELMNVFSLHGNPNLHMIFITQHLAARQLFSMHNTDIHTIDASAFFFDREGTDALFRMESIRLADEELENVFMTTDGWVSAIRLQIINFKETGSLDYTADIEQLVENAIWKRLSTEEKEFLLAVSVLDSFDARQAASMLDQDTLPGHLEDLLKENDFIKYFPDSNLYTLHSILRDYLHNRFYHHQSGDFREKIWRLAGQSYAAVSQFYPAAQCFLQARDFDKILAMPFDREYLANRKENDLRGYLEALVKECPEETLCKYPAALLNFAYPMLFEQQTDIFRELCRLISLAIDKNQAGLSAEKMRRLKGEFTLLTSYTAYNDLGKMSKGHKAALEILGGPGRIMGKDLPWTFGGASVLLMFWRESGKLEETLRSMDECLPLYLRLTRGQGAGANSVIRAEAMLMRGRDSEAEILCHKALYDAGNHQQDSICICAELVLARIAILRGDADGYFTAVKNIQSYERETARPHVSRMVDLALAALSLILGSTDNVARWFCDMKSIRQALYAPAIPYAQTLYSRLLLLEKRYSEFLGISGEMMETAKSMHCLMPQIYQGKYLAAVKLMDGNKWEAMAYLEQALALALPDQIYLPFAQQMDSLDVLLKSAGRAVLDEESLNAIVTLSGRQEKGVNLIKKAIQRAKSPLTPRETEIARLARGRLSAKEIADKLYISETTVRTILRSVYSKLDIHSKTELNFKEF
;
A
#
# COMPACT_ATOMS: atom_id res chain seq x y z
N MET A 1 41.03 37.25 -16.42
CA MET A 1 40.57 36.95 -17.80
C MET A 1 39.15 36.43 -17.71
N SER A 2 38.25 36.98 -18.52
CA SER A 2 36.79 36.83 -18.41
C SER A 2 36.32 35.38 -18.49
N LYS A 3 35.56 34.94 -17.47
CA LYS A 3 34.81 33.68 -17.40
C LYS A 3 33.77 33.63 -18.55
N VAL A 4 34.18 33.12 -19.70
CA VAL A 4 33.28 32.80 -20.81
C VAL A 4 32.46 31.58 -20.41
N SER A 5 31.14 31.67 -20.51
CA SER A 5 30.21 30.57 -20.34
C SER A 5 30.69 29.35 -21.13
N ARG A 6 31.13 28.29 -20.44
CA ARG A 6 31.37 26.99 -21.06
C ARG A 6 30.03 26.49 -21.59
N LEU A 7 29.76 26.70 -22.87
CA LEU A 7 28.80 25.89 -23.63
C LEU A 7 29.32 24.46 -23.55
N ASN A 8 28.76 23.64 -22.65
CA ASN A 8 29.08 22.22 -22.57
C ASN A 8 28.79 21.56 -23.93
N ARG A 9 29.83 21.43 -24.75
CA ARG A 9 29.77 20.67 -26.00
C ARG A 9 29.84 19.20 -25.60
N TYR A 10 28.80 18.44 -25.97
CA TYR A 10 28.75 17.00 -25.76
C TYR A 10 29.07 16.29 -27.08
N PHE A 11 29.89 15.25 -27.03
CA PHE A 11 30.10 14.33 -28.14
C PHE A 11 29.35 13.03 -27.85
N PHE A 12 28.68 12.49 -28.87
CA PHE A 12 28.07 11.15 -28.83
C PHE A 12 28.51 10.39 -30.07
N SER A 13 28.91 9.12 -29.88
CA SER A 13 29.26 8.22 -30.97
C SER A 13 28.09 8.04 -31.93
N ASP A 14 28.40 7.73 -33.20
CA ASP A 14 27.36 7.47 -34.21
C ASP A 14 26.48 6.27 -33.84
N ARG A 15 27.07 5.29 -33.13
CA ARG A 15 26.33 4.16 -32.58
C ARG A 15 25.26 4.63 -31.59
N LEU A 16 25.62 5.44 -30.60
CA LEU A 16 24.68 5.98 -29.61
C LEU A 16 23.62 6.85 -30.28
N ARG A 17 24.01 7.73 -31.21
CA ARG A 17 23.08 8.58 -31.98
C ARG A 17 22.03 7.76 -32.71
N LYS A 18 22.43 6.67 -33.38
CA LYS A 18 21.51 5.76 -34.08
C LYS A 18 20.53 5.07 -33.13
N GLN A 19 20.99 4.67 -31.94
CA GLN A 19 20.15 4.05 -30.91
C GLN A 19 19.15 5.03 -30.31
N LEU A 20 19.59 6.25 -29.97
CA LEU A 20 18.71 7.31 -29.46
C LEU A 20 17.66 7.72 -30.51
N ALA A 21 18.02 7.75 -31.79
CA ALA A 21 17.08 8.05 -32.88
C ALA A 21 15.95 7.01 -33.03
N GLN A 22 16.02 5.84 -32.37
CA GLN A 22 14.92 4.88 -32.35
C GLN A 22 13.84 5.22 -31.31
N ILE A 23 14.10 6.09 -30.32
CA ILE A 23 13.17 6.40 -29.21
C ILE A 23 11.72 6.65 -29.69
N PRO A 24 11.45 7.47 -30.73
CA PRO A 24 10.09 7.77 -31.16
C PRO A 24 9.36 6.59 -31.83
N ARG A 25 10.06 5.48 -32.12
CA ARG A 25 9.47 4.29 -32.76
C ARG A 25 8.93 3.27 -31.77
N TYR A 26 9.17 3.48 -30.48
CA TYR A 26 8.79 2.54 -29.44
C TYR A 26 7.94 3.23 -28.37
N PRO A 27 6.95 2.54 -27.80
CA PRO A 27 6.16 3.08 -26.70
C PRO A 27 7.00 3.24 -25.42
N LEU A 28 8.04 2.42 -25.24
CA LEU A 28 8.97 2.52 -24.12
C LEU A 28 10.41 2.26 -24.55
N THR A 29 11.33 3.09 -24.07
CA THR A 29 12.78 2.89 -24.19
C THR A 29 13.39 2.72 -22.81
N VAL A 30 14.20 1.67 -22.62
CA VAL A 30 15.04 1.48 -21.43
C VAL A 30 16.47 1.80 -21.80
N VAL A 31 17.07 2.75 -21.10
CA VAL A 31 18.49 3.09 -21.19
C VAL A 31 19.18 2.47 -19.98
N GLU A 32 19.69 1.25 -20.14
CA GLU A 32 20.30 0.45 -19.06
C GLU A 32 21.82 0.36 -19.28
N ALA A 33 22.58 1.02 -18.44
CA ALA A 33 24.04 0.91 -18.41
C ALA A 33 24.53 1.17 -16.98
N PRO A 34 25.74 0.74 -16.62
CA PRO A 34 26.32 1.08 -15.33
C PRO A 34 26.42 2.60 -15.11
N SER A 35 26.73 2.98 -13.88
CA SER A 35 27.09 4.36 -13.56
C SER A 35 28.15 4.93 -14.51
N GLY A 36 28.04 6.21 -14.87
CA GLY A 36 29.10 6.91 -15.62
C GLY A 36 29.11 6.76 -17.11
N PHE A 37 28.21 5.97 -17.68
CA PHE A 37 28.11 5.85 -19.14
C PHE A 37 27.46 7.08 -19.80
N GLY A 38 27.07 8.11 -19.05
CA GLY A 38 26.52 9.35 -19.61
C GLY A 38 25.05 9.26 -20.07
N LYS A 39 24.30 8.24 -19.60
CA LYS A 39 22.89 7.99 -19.98
C LYS A 39 21.98 9.22 -19.90
N THR A 40 21.88 9.83 -18.72
CA THR A 40 21.08 11.04 -18.46
C THR A 40 21.43 12.17 -19.43
N THR A 41 22.73 12.42 -19.61
CA THR A 41 23.24 13.47 -20.51
C THR A 41 22.88 13.19 -21.97
N ALA A 42 22.98 11.93 -22.39
CA ALA A 42 22.66 11.50 -23.75
C ALA A 42 21.17 11.70 -24.08
N VAL A 43 20.28 11.21 -23.21
CA VAL A 43 18.82 11.36 -23.40
C VAL A 43 18.42 12.83 -23.37
N LYS A 44 18.87 13.59 -22.37
CA LYS A 44 18.51 15.02 -22.22
C LYS A 44 18.96 15.85 -23.42
N LYS A 45 20.16 15.60 -23.94
CA LYS A 45 20.68 16.29 -25.12
C LYS A 45 19.94 15.88 -26.39
N TYR A 46 19.64 14.59 -26.55
CA TYR A 46 18.85 14.10 -27.67
C TYR A 46 17.46 14.76 -27.72
N LEU A 47 16.72 14.76 -26.62
CA LEU A 47 15.39 15.37 -26.55
C LEU A 47 15.46 16.87 -26.88
N LYS A 48 16.41 17.60 -26.28
CA LYS A 48 16.58 19.03 -26.55
C LYS A 48 16.85 19.38 -28.03
N GLU A 49 17.49 18.49 -28.79
CA GLU A 49 17.91 18.76 -30.17
C GLU A 49 17.01 18.15 -31.24
N ASN A 50 16.25 17.10 -30.92
CA ASN A 50 15.56 16.27 -31.91
C ASN A 50 14.03 16.21 -31.73
N LEU A 51 13.48 16.86 -30.69
CA LEU A 51 12.03 16.90 -30.49
C LEU A 51 11.34 17.70 -31.61
N PRO A 52 10.25 17.18 -32.19
CA PRO A 52 9.50 17.90 -33.22
C PRO A 52 8.78 19.13 -32.63
N PRO A 53 8.48 20.15 -33.45
CA PRO A 53 7.77 21.34 -32.99
C PRO A 53 6.43 20.99 -32.35
N GLY A 54 6.23 21.39 -31.09
CA GLY A 54 5.01 21.13 -30.33
C GLY A 54 5.02 19.84 -29.50
N ALA A 55 6.09 19.04 -29.56
CA ALA A 55 6.27 17.92 -28.64
C ALA A 55 6.46 18.38 -27.20
N ARG A 56 6.01 17.56 -26.25
CA ARG A 56 6.10 17.83 -24.82
C ARG A 56 7.10 16.91 -24.15
N GLU A 57 7.89 17.44 -23.23
CA GLU A 57 8.85 16.69 -22.43
C GLU A 57 8.53 16.92 -20.96
N TYR A 58 8.41 15.83 -20.20
CA TYR A 58 8.31 15.87 -18.75
C TYR A 58 9.36 14.94 -18.16
N TRP A 59 10.05 15.41 -17.12
CA TRP A 59 11.19 14.73 -16.54
C TRP A 59 11.04 14.58 -15.03
N TYR A 60 11.27 13.38 -14.52
CA TYR A 60 11.36 13.08 -13.10
C TYR A 60 12.63 12.26 -12.82
N THR A 61 13.48 12.74 -11.90
CA THR A 61 14.65 12.01 -11.42
C THR A 61 14.37 11.46 -10.02
N CYS A 62 14.61 10.16 -9.83
CA CYS A 62 14.48 9.49 -8.54
C CYS A 62 15.71 9.81 -7.69
N LEU A 63 15.52 10.23 -6.43
CA LEU A 63 16.60 10.72 -5.57
C LEU A 63 16.80 9.87 -4.30
N GLY A 64 16.30 8.63 -4.32
CA GLY A 64 16.31 7.72 -3.15
C GLY A 64 15.18 7.99 -2.15
N GLU A 65 14.13 8.70 -2.55
CA GLU A 65 12.96 8.92 -1.71
C GLU A 65 12.19 7.61 -1.42
N PRO A 66 11.35 7.55 -0.36
CA PRO A 66 10.54 6.37 -0.08
C PRO A 66 9.69 5.94 -1.28
N ALA A 67 9.56 4.61 -1.51
CA ALA A 67 8.90 4.05 -2.69
C ALA A 67 7.49 4.62 -2.95
N ALA A 68 6.68 4.80 -1.90
CA ALA A 68 5.35 5.42 -2.03
C ALA A 68 5.39 6.87 -2.52
N LEU A 69 6.41 7.65 -2.13
CA LEU A 69 6.60 9.01 -2.63
C LEU A 69 7.12 9.02 -4.07
N ALA A 70 8.08 8.15 -4.38
CA ALA A 70 8.57 7.97 -5.74
C ALA A 70 7.42 7.61 -6.70
N TRP A 71 6.55 6.67 -6.29
CA TRP A 71 5.37 6.32 -7.05
C TRP A 71 4.39 7.47 -7.24
N LYS A 72 4.12 8.26 -6.20
CA LYS A 72 3.31 9.47 -6.32
C LYS A 72 3.90 10.46 -7.33
N ARG A 73 5.23 10.61 -7.38
CA ARG A 73 5.92 11.45 -8.37
C ARG A 73 5.84 10.88 -9.78
N ILE A 74 5.98 9.56 -9.96
CA ILE A 74 5.73 8.88 -11.25
C ILE A 74 4.28 9.10 -11.70
N CYS A 75 3.30 8.97 -10.80
CA CYS A 75 1.91 9.29 -11.12
C CYS A 75 1.74 10.78 -11.49
N GLY A 76 2.45 11.68 -10.81
CA GLY A 76 2.52 13.11 -11.15
C GLY A 76 3.10 13.35 -12.54
N LEU A 77 4.08 12.55 -12.97
CA LEU A 77 4.63 12.59 -14.31
C LEU A 77 3.56 12.23 -15.35
N VAL A 78 2.81 11.14 -15.12
CA VAL A 78 1.70 10.69 -15.98
C VAL A 78 0.55 11.70 -16.03
N ALA A 79 0.28 12.40 -14.92
CA ALA A 79 -0.78 13.41 -14.81
C ALA A 79 -0.62 14.57 -15.80
N ASN A 80 0.61 14.91 -16.19
CA ASN A 80 0.86 15.92 -17.23
C ASN A 80 0.25 15.55 -18.60
N VAL A 81 -0.06 14.27 -18.81
CA VAL A 81 -0.65 13.75 -20.04
C VAL A 81 -2.11 13.37 -19.83
N ASN A 82 -2.40 12.63 -18.76
CA ASN A 82 -3.74 12.16 -18.45
C ASN A 82 -3.96 12.06 -16.92
N GLU A 83 -4.69 13.03 -16.37
CA GLU A 83 -4.99 13.11 -14.92
C GLU A 83 -5.87 11.96 -14.44
N GLU A 84 -6.77 11.43 -15.28
CA GLU A 84 -7.66 10.32 -14.90
C GLU A 84 -6.85 9.03 -14.67
N ILE A 85 -5.96 8.71 -15.59
CA ILE A 85 -5.09 7.54 -15.48
C ILE A 85 -4.12 7.72 -14.31
N ALA A 86 -3.54 8.92 -14.14
CA ALA A 86 -2.72 9.22 -12.97
C ALA A 86 -3.49 9.05 -11.66
N GLY A 87 -4.76 9.49 -11.60
CA GLY A 87 -5.64 9.28 -10.46
C GLY A 87 -5.89 7.80 -10.16
N ASN A 88 -6.09 6.98 -11.21
CA ASN A 88 -6.25 5.53 -11.07
C ASN A 88 -4.95 4.84 -10.62
N LEU A 89 -3.79 5.27 -11.13
CA LEU A 89 -2.48 4.78 -10.68
C LEU A 89 -2.19 5.16 -9.22
N ARG A 90 -2.56 6.37 -8.77
CA ARG A 90 -2.40 6.79 -7.37
C ARG A 90 -3.21 5.90 -6.41
N LYS A 91 -4.41 5.46 -6.82
CA LYS A 91 -5.25 4.54 -6.02
C LYS A 91 -4.66 3.14 -5.86
N LEU A 92 -3.77 2.72 -6.76
CA LEU A 92 -3.10 1.42 -6.63
C LEU A 92 -2.01 1.42 -5.55
N GLU A 93 -1.64 2.59 -5.02
CA GLU A 93 -0.44 2.76 -4.21
C GLU A 93 0.79 2.16 -4.91
N MET A 94 1.85 1.81 -4.18
CA MET A 94 3.05 1.26 -4.79
C MET A 94 2.75 -0.08 -5.48
N PRO A 95 2.99 -0.25 -6.79
CA PRO A 95 2.59 -1.45 -7.51
C PRO A 95 3.29 -2.73 -7.02
N THR A 96 2.50 -3.80 -6.92
CA THR A 96 2.93 -5.19 -6.68
C THR A 96 2.56 -6.07 -7.87
N VAL A 97 3.06 -7.32 -7.91
CA VAL A 97 2.75 -8.31 -8.98
C VAL A 97 1.25 -8.39 -9.26
N ASP A 98 0.43 -8.40 -8.22
CA ASP A 98 -1.03 -8.57 -8.32
C ASP A 98 -1.73 -7.34 -8.87
N THR A 99 -1.09 -6.16 -8.81
CA THR A 99 -1.66 -4.90 -9.31
C THR A 99 -1.36 -4.63 -10.78
N LEU A 100 -0.37 -5.33 -11.35
CA LEU A 100 0.11 -5.10 -12.72
C LEU A 100 -0.98 -5.32 -13.78
N LEU A 101 -1.82 -6.34 -13.64
CA LEU A 101 -2.94 -6.63 -14.56
C LEU A 101 -3.93 -5.46 -14.69
N TYR A 102 -4.01 -4.60 -13.68
CA TYR A 102 -4.96 -3.50 -13.67
C TYR A 102 -4.33 -2.24 -14.22
N MET A 103 -3.03 -2.07 -14.02
CA MET A 103 -2.26 -1.07 -14.75
C MET A 103 -2.34 -1.33 -16.26
N THR A 104 -2.24 -2.57 -16.73
CA THR A 104 -2.42 -2.88 -18.17
C THR A 104 -3.81 -2.49 -18.67
N ALA A 105 -4.86 -2.68 -17.85
CA ALA A 105 -6.21 -2.24 -18.18
C ALA A 105 -6.32 -0.71 -18.27
N PHE A 106 -5.70 0.04 -17.35
CA PHE A 106 -5.69 1.51 -17.38
C PHE A 106 -4.96 2.07 -18.59
N PHE A 107 -3.92 1.39 -19.04
CA PHE A 107 -3.11 1.80 -20.18
C PHE A 107 -3.75 1.50 -21.53
N ARG A 108 -4.71 0.57 -21.61
CA ARG A 108 -5.36 0.17 -22.87
C ARG A 108 -6.09 1.32 -23.58
N ASP A 109 -6.64 2.27 -22.83
CA ASP A 109 -7.37 3.43 -23.36
C ASP A 109 -6.58 4.75 -23.22
N PHE A 110 -5.25 4.66 -23.07
CA PHE A 110 -4.40 5.84 -22.88
C PHE A 110 -4.39 6.72 -24.14
N HIS A 111 -5.05 7.89 -24.07
CA HIS A 111 -5.07 8.86 -25.16
C HIS A 111 -4.12 10.04 -24.89
N CYS A 112 -3.06 10.13 -25.71
CA CYS A 112 -2.15 11.26 -25.81
C CYS A 112 -2.36 11.98 -27.15
N ARG A 113 -2.70 13.28 -27.10
CA ARG A 113 -3.04 14.08 -28.30
C ARG A 113 -1.83 14.69 -29.01
N ALA A 114 -0.76 14.95 -28.29
CA ALA A 114 0.47 15.54 -28.80
C ALA A 114 1.64 14.60 -28.51
N GLU A 115 2.64 14.57 -29.38
CA GLU A 115 3.83 13.75 -29.16
C GLU A 115 4.49 14.13 -27.83
N THR A 116 4.60 13.18 -26.91
CA THR A 116 4.97 13.44 -25.52
C THR A 116 5.97 12.41 -25.01
N TYR A 117 6.99 12.90 -24.32
CA TYR A 117 8.10 12.13 -23.79
C TYR A 117 8.10 12.24 -22.26
N LEU A 118 7.96 11.09 -21.59
CA LEU A 118 7.98 10.99 -20.14
C LEU A 118 9.27 10.29 -19.71
N VAL A 119 10.15 11.02 -19.02
CA VAL A 119 11.45 10.49 -18.59
C VAL A 119 11.45 10.21 -17.10
N ILE A 120 11.80 8.98 -16.74
CA ILE A 120 12.04 8.54 -15.36
C ILE A 120 13.53 8.19 -15.25
N ASP A 121 14.26 9.08 -14.59
CA ASP A 121 15.72 9.01 -14.45
C ASP A 121 16.11 8.42 -13.09
N ASP A 122 17.24 7.71 -13.06
CA ASP A 122 17.73 6.94 -11.91
C ASP A 122 16.70 5.98 -11.30
N TYR A 123 15.93 5.29 -12.16
CA TYR A 123 14.82 4.42 -11.75
C TYR A 123 15.20 3.30 -10.77
N GLN A 124 16.46 2.87 -10.74
CA GLN A 124 16.96 1.92 -9.73
C GLN A 124 16.73 2.38 -8.28
N LEU A 125 16.56 3.68 -8.03
CA LEU A 125 16.37 4.27 -6.70
C LEU A 125 14.91 4.27 -6.22
N VAL A 126 13.93 3.84 -7.02
CA VAL A 126 12.51 3.77 -6.63
C VAL A 126 12.27 2.74 -5.50
N ASN A 127 13.24 1.86 -5.22
CA ASN A 127 13.19 0.84 -4.17
C ASN A 127 11.89 0.01 -4.18
N CYS A 128 11.54 -0.50 -5.35
CA CYS A 128 10.34 -1.29 -5.57
C CYS A 128 10.63 -2.80 -5.64
N ALA A 129 9.66 -3.63 -5.27
CA ALA A 129 9.81 -5.08 -5.30
C ALA A 129 9.82 -5.68 -6.73
N ILE A 130 9.23 -4.98 -7.71
CA ILE A 130 8.97 -5.49 -9.07
C ILE A 130 9.38 -4.48 -10.18
N PRO A 131 10.63 -4.01 -10.22
CA PRO A 131 11.03 -2.89 -11.08
C PRO A 131 10.90 -3.19 -12.57
N ARG A 132 11.23 -4.42 -13.00
CA ARG A 132 11.23 -4.81 -14.42
C ARG A 132 9.82 -5.06 -14.93
N GLU A 133 9.00 -5.73 -14.14
CA GLU A 133 7.61 -6.01 -14.46
C GLU A 133 6.79 -4.71 -14.55
N LEU A 134 7.11 -3.73 -13.70
CA LEU A 134 6.48 -2.41 -13.77
C LEU A 134 6.80 -1.68 -15.09
N MET A 135 8.06 -1.69 -15.54
CA MET A 135 8.44 -1.14 -16.86
C MET A 135 7.70 -1.86 -18.01
N ASN A 136 7.59 -3.19 -17.92
CA ASN A 136 6.85 -3.96 -18.93
C ASN A 136 5.40 -3.47 -19.05
N VAL A 137 4.72 -3.22 -17.95
CA VAL A 137 3.33 -2.73 -18.01
C VAL A 137 3.24 -1.32 -18.60
N PHE A 138 4.17 -0.43 -18.27
CA PHE A 138 4.21 0.91 -18.88
C PHE A 138 4.37 0.86 -20.40
N SER A 139 5.03 -0.14 -20.97
CA SER A 139 5.15 -0.27 -22.44
C SER A 139 3.83 -0.58 -23.16
N LEU A 140 2.81 -1.07 -22.43
CA LEU A 140 1.56 -1.58 -23.01
C LEU A 140 0.48 -0.48 -23.22
N HIS A 141 0.86 0.79 -23.19
CA HIS A 141 -0.07 1.92 -23.37
C HIS A 141 -0.62 2.07 -24.79
N GLY A 142 0.03 1.46 -25.79
CA GLY A 142 -0.48 1.37 -27.17
C GLY A 142 -0.66 2.72 -27.88
N ASN A 143 -0.24 3.84 -27.29
CA ASN A 143 -0.41 5.17 -27.86
C ASN A 143 0.80 5.56 -28.73
N PRO A 144 0.61 5.85 -30.02
CA PRO A 144 1.73 6.15 -30.92
C PRO A 144 2.43 7.49 -30.63
N ASN A 145 1.80 8.40 -29.86
CA ASN A 145 2.32 9.72 -29.52
C ASN A 145 2.92 9.77 -28.10
N LEU A 146 3.02 8.65 -27.39
CA LEU A 146 3.58 8.61 -26.04
C LEU A 146 4.83 7.75 -26.02
N HIS A 147 5.92 8.33 -25.56
CA HIS A 147 7.21 7.66 -25.43
C HIS A 147 7.67 7.75 -23.98
N MET A 148 7.74 6.60 -23.30
CA MET A 148 8.28 6.53 -21.95
C MET A 148 9.76 6.16 -21.99
N ILE A 149 10.61 6.87 -21.25
CA ILE A 149 12.05 6.64 -21.23
C ILE A 149 12.46 6.36 -19.78
N PHE A 150 12.93 5.14 -19.53
CA PHE A 150 13.48 4.73 -18.23
C PHE A 150 15.00 4.75 -18.31
N ILE A 151 15.64 5.59 -17.51
CA ILE A 151 17.10 5.61 -17.38
C ILE A 151 17.44 4.89 -16.08
N THR A 152 18.19 3.79 -16.19
CA THR A 152 18.46 2.91 -15.05
C THR A 152 19.87 2.32 -15.09
N GLN A 153 20.32 1.86 -13.93
CA GLN A 153 21.42 0.90 -13.81
C GLN A 153 20.87 -0.54 -13.80
N HIS A 154 21.75 -1.52 -13.60
CA HIS A 154 21.33 -2.91 -13.45
C HIS A 154 20.38 -3.08 -12.26
N LEU A 155 19.16 -3.53 -12.55
CA LEU A 155 18.15 -3.81 -11.55
C LEU A 155 18.39 -5.20 -10.94
N ALA A 156 18.73 -5.24 -9.65
CA ALA A 156 19.17 -6.44 -8.92
C ALA A 156 18.05 -7.42 -8.52
N ALA A 157 16.81 -7.23 -8.98
CA ALA A 157 15.68 -8.08 -8.59
C ALA A 157 15.65 -9.41 -9.37
N ARG A 158 15.28 -10.50 -8.69
CA ARG A 158 14.92 -11.78 -9.34
C ARG A 158 13.74 -11.53 -10.27
N GLN A 159 13.99 -11.64 -11.57
CA GLN A 159 12.94 -11.61 -12.58
C GLN A 159 11.94 -12.74 -12.28
N LEU A 160 10.71 -12.40 -11.91
CA LEU A 160 9.72 -13.40 -11.49
C LEU A 160 9.27 -14.25 -12.68
N PHE A 161 9.24 -13.66 -13.89
CA PHE A 161 8.97 -14.36 -15.16
C PHE A 161 9.73 -13.69 -16.33
N SER A 162 10.25 -14.49 -17.26
CA SER A 162 10.89 -13.98 -18.48
C SER A 162 9.85 -13.66 -19.56
N MET A 163 9.75 -12.39 -19.95
CA MET A 163 8.97 -11.96 -21.11
C MET A 163 9.87 -11.13 -22.03
N HIS A 164 10.05 -11.58 -23.27
CA HIS A 164 10.56 -10.72 -24.33
C HIS A 164 9.43 -9.85 -24.82
N ASN A 165 9.58 -8.53 -24.64
CA ASN A 165 8.61 -7.54 -25.06
C ASN A 165 9.17 -6.76 -26.26
N THR A 166 8.55 -6.94 -27.43
CA THR A 166 8.97 -6.28 -28.68
C THR A 166 8.70 -4.78 -28.68
N ASP A 167 7.88 -4.30 -27.75
CA ASP A 167 7.49 -2.90 -27.62
C ASP A 167 8.47 -2.09 -26.75
N ILE A 168 9.54 -2.74 -26.26
CA ILE A 168 10.59 -2.09 -25.48
C ILE A 168 11.87 -2.02 -26.31
N HIS A 169 12.36 -0.81 -26.52
CA HIS A 169 13.70 -0.59 -27.06
C HIS A 169 14.72 -0.50 -25.94
N THR A 170 15.73 -1.36 -25.93
CA THR A 170 16.78 -1.34 -24.91
C THR A 170 18.08 -0.80 -25.47
N ILE A 171 18.55 0.31 -24.92
CA ILE A 171 19.88 0.87 -25.16
C ILE A 171 20.78 0.40 -24.01
N ASP A 172 21.54 -0.66 -24.27
CA ASP A 172 22.47 -1.24 -23.29
C ASP A 172 23.81 -0.47 -23.22
N ALA A 173 24.65 -0.87 -22.26
CA ALA A 173 25.98 -0.28 -22.05
C ALA A 173 26.87 -0.28 -23.31
N SER A 174 26.71 -1.26 -24.20
CA SER A 174 27.56 -1.37 -25.39
C SER A 174 27.37 -0.21 -26.37
N ALA A 175 26.21 0.45 -26.36
CA ALA A 175 25.93 1.62 -27.18
C ALA A 175 26.69 2.88 -26.72
N PHE A 176 27.13 2.92 -25.46
CA PHE A 176 27.73 4.09 -24.83
C PHE A 176 29.26 4.12 -24.87
N PHE A 177 29.90 3.01 -25.27
CA PHE A 177 31.34 3.02 -25.50
C PHE A 177 31.69 3.88 -26.71
N PHE A 178 32.71 4.71 -26.52
CA PHE A 178 33.32 5.48 -27.58
C PHE A 178 34.26 4.56 -28.35
N ASP A 179 34.32 4.72 -29.66
CA ASP A 179 35.38 4.12 -30.47
C ASP A 179 36.64 5.03 -30.41
N ARG A 180 37.71 4.59 -31.06
CA ARG A 180 38.98 5.33 -31.15
C ARG A 180 38.77 6.75 -31.69
N GLU A 181 37.95 6.90 -32.75
CA GLU A 181 37.64 8.19 -33.36
C GLU A 181 36.83 9.09 -32.42
N GLY A 182 35.83 8.55 -31.73
CA GLY A 182 35.05 9.29 -30.74
C GLY A 182 35.88 9.72 -29.54
N THR A 183 36.82 8.88 -29.10
CA THR A 183 37.76 9.20 -28.02
C THR A 183 38.62 10.40 -28.41
N ASP A 184 39.24 10.39 -29.59
CA ASP A 184 40.01 11.54 -30.12
C ASP A 184 39.13 12.80 -30.23
N ALA A 185 37.91 12.68 -30.76
CA ALA A 185 36.98 13.80 -30.85
C ALA A 185 36.69 14.43 -29.48
N LEU A 186 36.54 13.63 -28.43
CA LEU A 186 36.31 14.13 -27.07
C LEU A 186 37.50 14.90 -26.52
N PHE A 187 38.74 14.44 -26.72
CA PHE A 187 39.95 15.18 -26.34
C PHE A 187 40.09 16.49 -27.12
N ARG A 188 39.83 16.46 -28.44
CA ARG A 188 39.89 17.66 -29.30
C ARG A 188 38.87 18.72 -28.89
N MET A 189 37.68 18.31 -28.43
CA MET A 189 36.67 19.23 -27.91
C MET A 189 37.14 19.99 -26.66
N GLU A 190 38.06 19.38 -25.90
CA GLU A 190 38.69 19.97 -24.73
C GLU A 190 40.02 20.67 -25.07
N SER A 191 40.27 20.90 -26.37
CA SER A 191 41.47 21.53 -26.93
C SER A 191 42.77 20.75 -26.69
N ILE A 192 42.68 19.43 -26.52
CA ILE A 192 43.80 18.52 -26.38
C ILE A 192 43.96 17.71 -27.67
N ARG A 193 45.18 17.60 -28.20
CA ARG A 193 45.49 16.75 -29.35
C ARG A 193 46.47 15.67 -28.89
N LEU A 194 46.04 14.42 -28.98
CA LEU A 194 46.86 13.26 -28.63
C LEU A 194 47.63 12.78 -29.86
N ALA A 195 48.85 12.28 -29.66
CA ALA A 195 49.53 11.48 -30.68
C ALA A 195 48.83 10.12 -30.85
N ASP A 196 49.02 9.46 -32.00
CA ASP A 196 48.35 8.17 -32.29
C ASP A 196 48.63 7.10 -31.22
N GLU A 197 49.85 7.07 -30.67
CA GLU A 197 50.26 6.14 -29.61
C GLU A 197 49.60 6.47 -28.26
N GLU A 198 49.46 7.76 -27.92
CA GLU A 198 48.77 8.21 -26.71
C GLU A 198 47.28 7.90 -26.79
N LEU A 199 46.66 8.13 -27.95
CA LEU A 199 45.26 7.80 -28.20
C LEU A 199 45.00 6.29 -28.09
N GLU A 200 45.89 5.47 -28.65
CA GLU A 200 45.78 4.01 -28.56
C GLU A 200 45.86 3.54 -27.11
N ASN A 201 46.82 4.07 -26.34
CA ASN A 201 46.97 3.72 -24.93
C ASN A 201 45.77 4.19 -24.08
N VAL A 202 45.21 5.38 -24.32
CA VAL A 202 43.98 5.82 -23.65
C VAL A 202 42.81 4.91 -24.02
N PHE A 203 42.66 4.56 -25.29
CA PHE A 203 41.58 3.69 -25.72
C PHE A 203 41.68 2.29 -25.07
N MET A 204 42.87 1.68 -25.07
CA MET A 204 43.11 0.37 -24.45
C MET A 204 42.89 0.34 -22.93
N THR A 205 43.12 1.45 -22.24
CA THR A 205 43.00 1.54 -20.78
C THR A 205 41.60 1.95 -20.31
N THR A 206 40.87 2.70 -21.14
CA THR A 206 39.51 3.17 -20.82
C THR A 206 38.42 2.32 -21.46
N ASP A 207 38.77 1.48 -22.44
CA ASP A 207 37.86 0.67 -23.28
C ASP A 207 36.72 1.51 -23.88
N GLY A 208 36.97 2.79 -24.14
CA GLY A 208 35.96 3.73 -24.64
C GLY A 208 34.94 4.22 -23.61
N TRP A 209 35.12 3.92 -22.32
CA TRP A 209 34.19 4.36 -21.27
C TRP A 209 34.34 5.85 -20.97
N VAL A 210 33.27 6.61 -21.22
CA VAL A 210 33.29 8.08 -21.18
C VAL A 210 33.76 8.66 -19.83
N SER A 211 33.44 8.03 -18.70
CA SER A 211 33.92 8.50 -17.40
C SER A 211 35.41 8.33 -17.21
N ALA A 212 36.00 7.19 -17.60
CA ALA A 212 37.43 7.00 -17.54
C ALA A 212 38.15 7.97 -18.51
N ILE A 213 37.60 8.18 -19.71
CA ILE A 213 38.14 9.18 -20.64
C ILE A 213 38.08 10.59 -20.03
N ARG A 214 36.97 10.95 -19.36
CA ARG A 214 36.84 12.24 -18.67
C ARG A 214 37.83 12.40 -17.53
N LEU A 215 38.07 11.34 -16.74
CA LEU A 215 39.10 11.34 -15.70
C LEU A 215 40.50 11.52 -16.29
N GLN A 216 40.81 10.90 -17.44
CA GLN A 216 42.06 11.11 -18.17
C GLN A 216 42.21 12.55 -18.67
N ILE A 217 41.14 13.15 -19.22
CA ILE A 217 41.15 14.55 -19.65
C ILE A 217 41.40 15.49 -18.45
N ILE A 218 40.72 15.27 -17.32
CA ILE A 218 40.91 16.03 -16.09
C ILE A 218 42.34 15.84 -15.56
N ASN A 219 42.88 14.62 -15.68
CA ASN A 219 44.26 14.36 -15.29
C ASN A 219 45.24 15.16 -16.15
N PHE A 220 45.13 15.01 -17.48
CA PHE A 220 45.98 15.64 -18.48
C PHE A 220 45.96 17.17 -18.42
N LYS A 221 44.80 17.80 -18.22
CA LYS A 221 44.71 19.26 -18.13
C LYS A 221 45.51 19.85 -16.98
N GLU A 222 45.68 19.09 -15.89
CA GLU A 222 46.41 19.54 -14.72
C GLU A 222 47.88 19.11 -14.74
N THR A 223 48.20 17.89 -15.15
CA THR A 223 49.57 17.35 -15.09
C THR A 223 50.34 17.40 -16.41
N GLY A 224 49.65 17.57 -17.54
CA GLY A 224 50.21 17.43 -18.89
C GLY A 224 50.52 15.99 -19.28
N SER A 225 50.10 14.99 -18.50
CA SER A 225 50.38 13.56 -18.73
C SER A 225 49.14 12.68 -18.57
N LEU A 226 49.12 11.56 -19.28
CA LEU A 226 48.07 10.53 -19.20
C LEU A 226 48.51 9.38 -18.29
N ASP A 227 47.55 8.70 -17.65
CA ASP A 227 47.81 7.58 -16.73
C ASP A 227 47.37 6.26 -17.34
N TYR A 228 48.30 5.53 -17.96
CA TYR A 228 47.99 4.33 -18.74
C TYR A 228 47.94 3.04 -17.92
N THR A 229 48.03 3.11 -16.57
CA THR A 229 48.14 1.93 -15.70
C THR A 229 46.92 1.64 -14.84
N ALA A 230 45.91 2.50 -14.89
CA ALA A 230 44.95 2.66 -13.81
C ALA A 230 43.59 1.97 -14.05
N ASP A 231 43.20 1.12 -13.08
CA ASP A 231 41.79 0.79 -12.81
C ASP A 231 41.01 2.08 -12.44
N ILE A 232 39.69 2.06 -12.55
CA ILE A 232 38.77 3.18 -12.30
C ILE A 232 39.06 3.84 -10.95
N GLU A 233 39.35 3.04 -9.93
CA GLU A 233 39.70 3.54 -8.60
C GLU A 233 40.97 4.42 -8.62
N GLN A 234 41.99 4.03 -9.40
CA GLN A 234 43.22 4.81 -9.55
C GLN A 234 42.99 6.08 -10.39
N LEU A 235 42.10 6.04 -11.37
CA LEU A 235 41.72 7.23 -12.14
C LEU A 235 41.00 8.25 -11.25
N VAL A 236 40.06 7.80 -10.42
CA VAL A 236 39.39 8.66 -9.42
C VAL A 236 40.40 9.16 -8.38
N GLU A 237 41.32 8.29 -7.94
CA GLU A 237 42.40 8.63 -7.01
C GLU A 237 43.25 9.81 -7.54
N ASN A 238 43.71 9.73 -8.79
CA ASN A 238 44.65 10.68 -9.38
C ASN A 238 43.96 11.95 -9.89
N ALA A 239 42.77 11.83 -10.47
CA ALA A 239 42.04 12.95 -11.06
C ALA A 239 41.27 13.78 -10.03
N ILE A 240 40.81 13.15 -8.93
CA ILE A 240 39.98 13.81 -7.91
C ILE A 240 40.67 13.71 -6.54
N TRP A 241 40.80 12.51 -5.98
CA TRP A 241 41.09 12.33 -4.56
C TRP A 241 42.41 12.96 -4.10
N LYS A 242 43.54 12.73 -4.78
CA LYS A 242 44.86 13.25 -4.38
C LYS A 242 44.93 14.77 -4.35
N ARG A 243 44.06 15.44 -5.11
CA ARG A 243 44.03 16.90 -5.27
C ARG A 243 43.21 17.59 -4.19
N LEU A 244 42.32 16.84 -3.55
CA LEU A 244 41.51 17.34 -2.44
C LEU A 244 42.39 17.58 -1.21
N SER A 245 42.14 18.70 -0.56
CA SER A 245 42.62 18.99 0.78
C SER A 245 42.08 17.95 1.78
N THR A 246 42.68 17.87 2.96
CA THR A 246 42.22 16.94 4.01
C THR A 246 40.77 17.21 4.40
N GLU A 247 40.37 18.48 4.48
CA GLU A 247 38.99 18.88 4.80
C GLU A 247 37.99 18.45 3.72
N GLU A 248 38.33 18.64 2.44
CA GLU A 248 37.48 18.24 1.32
C GLU A 248 37.31 16.71 1.22
N LYS A 249 38.37 15.95 1.53
CA LYS A 249 38.32 14.48 1.58
C LYS A 249 37.36 13.99 2.65
N GLU A 250 37.48 14.53 3.87
CA GLU A 250 36.58 14.20 4.97
C GLU A 250 35.14 14.59 4.64
N PHE A 251 34.93 15.76 4.05
CA PHE A 251 33.62 16.23 3.62
C PHE A 251 32.95 15.29 2.61
N LEU A 252 33.65 14.93 1.53
CA LEU A 252 33.09 14.05 0.50
C LEU A 252 32.80 12.65 1.04
N LEU A 253 33.68 12.10 1.89
CA LEU A 253 33.40 10.84 2.58
C LEU A 253 32.14 10.95 3.45
N ALA A 254 32.00 12.06 4.21
CA ALA A 254 30.87 12.28 5.09
C ALA A 254 29.55 12.33 4.31
N VAL A 255 29.44 13.14 3.26
CA VAL A 255 28.19 13.24 2.48
C VAL A 255 27.90 12.01 1.62
N SER A 256 28.89 11.15 1.35
CA SER A 256 28.71 9.96 0.52
C SER A 256 27.75 8.92 1.08
N VAL A 257 27.51 8.92 2.39
CA VAL A 257 26.56 7.99 3.04
C VAL A 257 25.10 8.37 2.84
N LEU A 258 24.83 9.56 2.26
CA LEU A 258 23.49 10.03 1.92
C LEU A 258 23.22 9.76 0.44
N ASP A 259 22.01 9.27 0.10
CA ASP A 259 21.63 9.04 -1.30
C ASP A 259 21.47 10.36 -2.07
N SER A 260 20.93 11.38 -1.40
CA SER A 260 20.91 12.77 -1.83
C SER A 260 20.87 13.69 -0.61
N PHE A 261 21.27 14.95 -0.77
CA PHE A 261 21.37 15.90 0.34
C PHE A 261 21.20 17.35 -0.09
N ASP A 262 20.59 18.17 0.75
CA ASP A 262 20.62 19.63 0.57
C ASP A 262 21.87 20.27 1.23
N ALA A 263 22.03 21.58 1.07
CA ALA A 263 23.16 22.31 1.64
C ALA A 263 23.20 22.30 3.18
N ARG A 264 22.05 22.22 3.86
CA ARG A 264 21.98 22.12 5.33
C ARG A 264 22.40 20.74 5.81
N GLN A 265 21.94 19.69 5.12
CA GLN A 265 22.36 18.33 5.39
C GLN A 265 23.87 18.19 5.16
N ALA A 266 24.42 18.75 4.07
CA ALA A 266 25.86 18.78 3.84
C ALA A 266 26.63 19.48 4.97
N ALA A 267 26.15 20.63 5.45
CA ALA A 267 26.76 21.33 6.60
C ALA A 267 26.71 20.49 7.88
N SER A 268 25.59 19.81 8.14
CA SER A 268 25.44 18.95 9.31
C SER A 268 26.38 17.74 9.30
N MET A 269 26.79 17.26 8.12
CA MET A 269 27.80 16.20 7.99
C MET A 269 29.22 16.65 8.39
N LEU A 270 29.43 17.95 8.57
CA LEU A 270 30.65 18.56 9.11
C LEU A 270 30.48 19.03 10.56
N ASP A 271 29.32 18.79 11.18
CA ASP A 271 28.95 19.35 12.48
C ASP A 271 28.94 20.90 12.46
N GLN A 272 28.46 21.49 11.36
CA GLN A 272 28.36 22.94 11.15
C GLN A 272 26.93 23.37 10.79
N ASP A 273 26.56 24.60 11.15
CA ASP A 273 25.24 25.18 10.84
C ASP A 273 25.09 25.62 9.37
N THR A 274 26.20 25.99 8.75
CA THR A 274 26.24 26.52 7.37
C THR A 274 27.38 25.88 6.59
N LEU A 275 27.12 25.50 5.34
CA LEU A 275 28.13 24.92 4.48
C LEU A 275 29.18 25.99 4.13
N PRO A 276 30.48 25.75 4.38
CA PRO A 276 31.54 26.68 3.98
C PRO A 276 31.50 26.96 2.48
N GLY A 277 31.67 28.23 2.09
CA GLY A 277 31.54 28.64 0.68
C GLY A 277 32.47 27.87 -0.27
N HIS A 278 33.70 27.56 0.16
CA HIS A 278 34.64 26.79 -0.64
C HIS A 278 34.20 25.32 -0.85
N LEU A 279 33.49 24.71 0.10
CA LEU A 279 32.93 23.37 -0.05
C LEU A 279 31.66 23.39 -0.89
N GLU A 280 30.88 24.47 -0.82
CA GLU A 280 29.76 24.68 -1.75
C GLU A 280 30.25 24.86 -3.19
N ASP A 281 31.36 25.59 -3.38
CA ASP A 281 32.03 25.72 -4.67
C ASP A 281 32.56 24.35 -5.14
N LEU A 282 33.15 23.53 -4.26
CA LEU A 282 33.53 22.15 -4.58
C LEU A 282 32.33 21.32 -5.09
N LEU A 283 31.16 21.40 -4.43
CA LEU A 283 29.96 20.69 -4.89
C LEU A 283 29.49 21.18 -6.27
N LYS A 284 29.64 22.47 -6.58
CA LYS A 284 29.19 23.08 -7.84
C LYS A 284 30.17 22.87 -8.99
N GLU A 285 31.47 22.85 -8.72
CA GLU A 285 32.54 22.76 -9.71
C GLU A 285 32.93 21.31 -10.04
N ASN A 286 32.56 20.34 -9.19
CA ASN A 286 32.88 18.94 -9.40
C ASN A 286 31.94 18.29 -10.45
N ASP A 287 32.52 17.86 -11.57
CA ASP A 287 31.79 17.21 -12.68
C ASP A 287 31.07 15.90 -12.29
N PHE A 288 31.43 15.30 -11.16
CA PHE A 288 30.84 14.08 -10.60
C PHE A 288 29.83 14.36 -9.48
N ILE A 289 29.42 15.61 -9.27
CA ILE A 289 28.36 16.00 -8.33
C ILE A 289 27.29 16.76 -9.12
N LYS A 290 26.06 16.29 -9.04
CA LYS A 290 24.92 16.92 -9.71
C LYS A 290 24.11 17.71 -8.72
N TYR A 291 23.68 18.90 -9.12
CA TYR A 291 22.70 19.72 -8.40
C TYR A 291 21.38 19.74 -9.15
N PHE A 292 20.27 19.53 -8.43
CA PHE A 292 18.91 19.56 -8.93
C PHE A 292 18.20 20.81 -8.39
N PRO A 293 18.05 21.89 -9.19
CA PRO A 293 17.48 23.15 -8.72
C PRO A 293 16.04 23.04 -8.23
N ASP A 294 15.23 22.17 -8.85
CA ASP A 294 13.81 22.02 -8.52
C ASP A 294 13.57 21.40 -7.13
N SER A 295 14.49 20.54 -6.68
CA SER A 295 14.45 19.90 -5.37
C SER A 295 15.44 20.49 -4.37
N ASN A 296 16.34 21.39 -4.80
CA ASN A 296 17.49 21.89 -4.04
C ASN A 296 18.40 20.79 -3.47
N LEU A 297 18.51 19.65 -4.18
CA LEU A 297 19.31 18.51 -3.75
C LEU A 297 20.57 18.32 -4.60
N TYR A 298 21.63 17.85 -3.94
CA TYR A 298 22.84 17.32 -4.55
C TYR A 298 22.82 15.80 -4.56
N THR A 299 23.44 15.20 -5.57
CA THR A 299 23.66 13.76 -5.67
C THR A 299 25.06 13.50 -6.18
N LEU A 300 25.78 12.60 -5.49
CA LEU A 300 27.07 12.11 -5.97
C LEU A 300 26.85 11.14 -7.12
N HIS A 301 27.59 11.34 -8.19
CA HIS A 301 27.64 10.37 -9.27
C HIS A 301 28.17 9.03 -8.73
N SER A 302 27.56 7.91 -9.11
CA SER A 302 27.84 6.62 -8.46
C SER A 302 29.28 6.14 -8.57
N ILE A 303 30.07 6.54 -9.58
CA ILE A 303 31.53 6.25 -9.58
C ILE A 303 32.23 6.87 -8.36
N LEU A 304 31.96 8.16 -8.13
CA LEU A 304 32.54 8.88 -7.00
C LEU A 304 31.97 8.30 -5.69
N ARG A 305 30.67 8.00 -5.64
CA ARG A 305 30.04 7.38 -4.49
C ARG A 305 30.65 6.02 -4.15
N ASP A 306 30.81 5.13 -5.13
CA ASP A 306 31.33 3.78 -4.94
C ASP A 306 32.81 3.81 -4.50
N TYR A 307 33.62 4.68 -5.12
CA TYR A 307 35.00 4.93 -4.68
C TYR A 307 35.04 5.46 -3.23
N LEU A 308 34.20 6.44 -2.90
CA LEU A 308 34.12 7.00 -1.54
C LEU A 308 33.57 5.98 -0.53
N HIS A 309 32.62 5.12 -0.91
CA HIS A 309 32.12 4.03 -0.09
C HIS A 309 33.21 2.99 0.17
N ASN A 310 33.96 2.57 -0.86
CA ASN A 310 35.09 1.66 -0.68
C ASN A 310 36.12 2.27 0.29
N ARG A 311 36.47 3.55 0.10
CA ARG A 311 37.34 4.29 1.03
C ARG A 311 36.75 4.35 2.45
N PHE A 312 35.47 4.68 2.57
CA PHE A 312 34.78 4.78 3.85
C PHE A 312 34.77 3.46 4.61
N TYR A 313 34.37 2.36 3.98
CA TYR A 313 34.24 1.05 4.65
C TYR A 313 35.57 0.33 4.88
N HIS A 314 36.53 0.46 3.98
CA HIS A 314 37.77 -0.34 4.02
C HIS A 314 39.00 0.43 4.48
N HIS A 315 39.01 1.77 4.41
CA HIS A 315 40.20 2.57 4.70
C HIS A 315 40.04 3.52 5.88
N GLN A 316 38.81 3.78 6.33
CA GLN A 316 38.56 4.61 7.52
C GLN A 316 38.46 3.77 8.80
N SER A 317 38.82 4.38 9.92
CA SER A 317 38.71 3.76 11.24
C SER A 317 37.25 3.46 11.59
N GLY A 318 37.05 2.54 12.55
CA GLY A 318 35.73 2.32 13.15
C GLY A 318 35.13 3.61 13.70
N ASP A 319 35.94 4.39 14.43
CA ASP A 319 35.52 5.65 15.07
C ASP A 319 35.07 6.71 14.06
N PHE A 320 35.79 6.85 12.93
CA PHE A 320 35.39 7.77 11.88
C PHE A 320 34.05 7.36 11.27
N ARG A 321 33.87 6.07 10.97
CA ARG A 321 32.62 5.55 10.41
C ARG A 321 31.46 5.75 11.38
N GLU A 322 31.66 5.46 12.67
CA GLU A 322 30.64 5.69 13.70
C GLU A 322 30.25 7.18 13.77
N LYS A 323 31.24 8.09 13.77
CA LYS A 323 30.99 9.55 13.75
C LYS A 323 30.12 9.95 12.56
N ILE A 324 30.45 9.51 11.35
CA ILE A 324 29.70 9.86 10.14
C ILE A 324 28.29 9.27 10.17
N TRP A 325 28.09 8.03 10.62
CA TRP A 325 26.76 7.45 10.78
C TRP A 325 25.90 8.22 11.79
N ARG A 326 26.51 8.69 12.89
CA ARG A 326 25.83 9.51 13.89
C ARG A 326 25.40 10.86 13.30
N LEU A 327 26.25 11.52 12.50
CA LEU A 327 25.91 12.77 11.82
C LEU A 327 24.82 12.57 10.75
N ALA A 328 24.89 11.50 9.97
CA ALA A 328 23.86 11.16 8.99
C ALA A 328 22.50 10.92 9.65
N GLY A 329 22.48 10.21 10.79
CA GLY A 329 21.26 10.01 11.58
C GLY A 329 20.67 11.33 12.07
N GLN A 330 21.51 12.26 12.55
CA GLN A 330 21.06 13.58 12.99
C GLN A 330 20.50 14.42 11.83
N SER A 331 21.16 14.38 10.68
CA SER A 331 20.73 15.04 9.45
C SER A 331 19.32 14.59 9.03
N TYR A 332 19.08 13.27 8.95
CA TYR A 332 17.76 12.73 8.62
C TYR A 332 16.71 13.05 9.69
N ALA A 333 17.07 12.99 10.97
CA ALA A 333 16.16 13.32 12.06
C ALA A 333 15.71 14.78 12.03
N ALA A 334 16.59 15.71 11.67
CA ALA A 334 16.29 17.14 11.56
C ALA A 334 15.21 17.46 10.51
N VAL A 335 15.09 16.64 9.47
CA VAL A 335 14.05 16.72 8.42
C VAL A 335 12.89 15.76 8.65
N SER A 336 12.73 15.23 9.88
CA SER A 336 11.67 14.28 10.28
C SER A 336 11.65 12.97 9.49
N GLN A 337 12.77 12.57 8.90
CA GLN A 337 12.95 11.27 8.28
C GLN A 337 13.44 10.24 9.30
N PHE A 338 12.57 9.87 10.24
CA PHE A 338 12.98 9.08 11.41
C PHE A 338 13.43 7.65 11.08
N TYR A 339 12.89 6.98 10.06
CA TYR A 339 13.29 5.61 9.72
C TYR A 339 14.71 5.56 9.12
N PRO A 340 15.06 6.35 8.09
CA PRO A 340 16.45 6.48 7.65
C PRO A 340 17.40 6.89 8.79
N ALA A 341 16.98 7.83 9.65
CA ALA A 341 17.76 8.22 10.82
C ALA A 341 18.04 7.03 11.76
N ALA A 342 17.02 6.22 12.04
CA ALA A 342 17.13 5.00 12.86
C ALA A 342 18.12 3.99 12.29
N GLN A 343 18.12 3.82 10.96
CA GLN A 343 19.05 2.93 10.28
C GLN A 343 20.49 3.43 10.43
N CYS A 344 20.73 4.73 10.25
CA CYS A 344 22.05 5.33 10.47
C CYS A 344 22.53 5.17 11.93
N PHE A 345 21.67 5.48 12.92
CA PHE A 345 22.04 5.31 14.32
C PHE A 345 22.28 3.85 14.70
N LEU A 346 21.60 2.89 14.06
CA LEU A 346 21.86 1.47 14.29
C LEU A 346 23.25 1.07 13.77
N GLN A 347 23.68 1.59 12.62
CA GLN A 347 25.06 1.40 12.12
C GLN A 347 26.10 1.98 13.10
N ALA A 348 25.78 3.11 13.74
CA ALA A 348 26.61 3.70 14.80
C ALA A 348 26.43 3.03 16.19
N ARG A 349 25.53 2.03 16.32
CA ARG A 349 25.10 1.45 17.60
C ARG A 349 24.67 2.48 18.66
N ASP A 350 24.16 3.62 18.21
CA ASP A 350 23.68 4.71 19.06
C ASP A 350 22.21 4.47 19.44
N PHE A 351 21.99 3.48 20.32
CA PHE A 351 20.66 3.07 20.73
C PHE A 351 19.90 4.17 21.48
N ASP A 352 20.60 5.01 22.25
CA ASP A 352 20.01 6.16 22.94
C ASP A 352 19.34 7.12 21.95
N LYS A 353 20.00 7.46 20.83
CA LYS A 353 19.38 8.29 19.79
C LYS A 353 18.18 7.60 19.13
N ILE A 354 18.24 6.29 18.90
CA ILE A 354 17.10 5.54 18.33
C ILE A 354 15.89 5.60 19.26
N LEU A 355 16.09 5.33 20.54
CA LEU A 355 15.02 5.27 21.54
C LEU A 355 14.48 6.65 21.92
N ALA A 356 15.29 7.71 21.75
CA ALA A 356 14.86 9.10 21.97
C ALA A 356 14.05 9.68 20.80
N MET A 357 14.05 9.04 19.62
CA MET A 357 13.27 9.52 18.48
C MET A 357 11.76 9.44 18.73
N PRO A 358 10.97 10.34 18.11
CA PRO A 358 9.53 10.36 18.26
C PRO A 358 8.87 9.29 17.38
N PHE A 359 9.21 8.02 17.59
CA PHE A 359 8.42 6.91 17.08
C PHE A 359 7.11 6.84 17.86
N ASP A 360 6.18 7.70 17.45
CA ASP A 360 4.81 7.61 17.89
C ASP A 360 4.08 6.51 17.11
N ARG A 361 2.88 6.19 17.60
CA ARG A 361 2.09 5.08 17.07
C ARG A 361 1.61 5.33 15.66
N GLU A 362 1.31 6.58 15.32
CA GLU A 362 0.83 6.93 13.99
C GLU A 362 1.92 6.67 12.95
N TYR A 363 3.16 7.04 13.28
CA TYR A 363 4.32 6.74 12.47
C TYR A 363 4.49 5.22 12.26
N LEU A 364 4.37 4.42 13.33
CA LEU A 364 4.51 2.97 13.26
C LEU A 364 3.36 2.30 12.49
N ALA A 365 2.10 2.74 12.71
CA ALA A 365 0.91 2.16 12.09
C ALA A 365 0.81 2.46 10.59
N ASN A 366 1.20 3.67 10.15
CA ASN A 366 1.13 4.09 8.75
C ASN A 366 2.25 3.49 7.86
N ARG A 367 3.19 2.73 8.43
CA ARG A 367 4.34 2.14 7.71
C ARG A 367 4.45 0.63 7.87
N LYS A 368 3.33 -0.06 8.12
CA LYS A 368 3.28 -1.54 8.28
C LYS A 368 3.85 -2.33 7.09
N GLU A 369 3.93 -1.70 5.92
CA GLU A 369 4.44 -2.31 4.67
C GLU A 369 5.97 -2.25 4.51
N ASN A 370 6.66 -1.44 5.32
CA ASN A 370 8.12 -1.49 5.41
C ASN A 370 8.52 -2.57 6.42
N ASP A 371 9.74 -3.12 6.31
CA ASP A 371 10.29 -4.09 7.29
C ASP A 371 10.62 -3.46 8.67
N LEU A 372 9.75 -2.57 9.13
CA LEU A 372 9.78 -1.93 10.43
C LEU A 372 9.58 -2.97 11.56
N ARG A 373 8.84 -4.04 11.28
CA ARG A 373 8.69 -5.18 12.19
C ARG A 373 10.03 -5.86 12.44
N GLY A 374 10.73 -6.29 11.38
CA GLY A 374 12.05 -6.91 11.49
C GLY A 374 13.06 -5.96 12.12
N TYR A 375 12.98 -4.67 11.80
CA TYR A 375 13.81 -3.64 12.43
C TYR A 375 13.60 -3.54 13.94
N LEU A 376 12.35 -3.44 14.42
CA LEU A 376 12.07 -3.34 15.86
C LEU A 376 12.45 -4.62 16.60
N GLU A 377 12.24 -5.78 15.99
CA GLU A 377 12.68 -7.06 16.55
C GLU A 377 14.20 -7.10 16.70
N ALA A 378 14.95 -6.71 15.66
CA ALA A 378 16.40 -6.62 15.71
C ALA A 378 16.88 -5.62 16.77
N LEU A 379 16.26 -4.43 16.83
CA LEU A 379 16.58 -3.40 17.81
C LEU A 379 16.43 -3.91 19.25
N VAL A 380 15.32 -4.58 19.57
CA VAL A 380 15.08 -5.11 20.93
C VAL A 380 16.06 -6.23 21.28
N LYS A 381 16.47 -7.04 20.30
CA LYS A 381 17.45 -8.13 20.52
C LYS A 381 18.89 -7.64 20.63
N GLU A 382 19.28 -6.62 19.88
CA GLU A 382 20.66 -6.12 19.82
C GLU A 382 20.95 -5.04 20.87
N CYS A 383 19.95 -4.26 21.29
CA CYS A 383 20.14 -3.20 22.27
C CYS A 383 20.31 -3.77 23.69
N PRO A 384 21.31 -3.32 24.47
CA PRO A 384 21.44 -3.71 25.87
C PRO A 384 20.20 -3.37 26.70
N GLU A 385 19.78 -4.29 27.59
CA GLU A 385 18.60 -4.12 28.45
C GLU A 385 18.65 -2.84 29.29
N GLU A 386 19.84 -2.50 29.81
CA GLU A 386 20.05 -1.29 30.62
C GLU A 386 19.75 -0.02 29.82
N THR A 387 20.04 -0.02 28.52
CA THR A 387 19.73 1.11 27.64
C THR A 387 18.25 1.16 27.32
N LEU A 388 17.62 0.02 27.00
CA LEU A 388 16.16 -0.07 26.76
C LEU A 388 15.36 0.46 27.96
N CYS A 389 15.75 0.08 29.18
CA CYS A 389 15.04 0.46 30.39
C CYS A 389 15.16 1.96 30.75
N LYS A 390 16.09 2.71 30.14
CA LYS A 390 16.13 4.18 30.24
C LYS A 390 15.00 4.86 29.46
N TYR A 391 14.42 4.19 28.46
CA TYR A 391 13.39 4.74 27.57
C TYR A 391 12.07 3.95 27.61
N PRO A 392 11.43 3.79 28.78
CA PRO A 392 10.24 2.95 28.91
C PRO A 392 9.05 3.45 28.09
N ALA A 393 8.99 4.74 27.76
CA ALA A 393 7.97 5.30 26.87
C ALA A 393 8.11 4.79 25.43
N ALA A 394 9.34 4.64 24.93
CA ALA A 394 9.61 4.08 23.61
C ALA A 394 9.25 2.60 23.56
N LEU A 395 9.65 1.83 24.58
CA LEU A 395 9.29 0.41 24.72
C LEU A 395 7.77 0.22 24.70
N LEU A 396 7.04 1.12 25.35
CA LEU A 396 5.59 1.08 25.41
C LEU A 396 4.92 1.42 24.06
N ASN A 397 5.53 2.29 23.24
CA ASN A 397 5.10 2.50 21.86
C ASN A 397 5.41 1.31 20.96
N PHE A 398 6.53 0.60 21.18
CA PHE A 398 6.89 -0.61 20.43
C PHE A 398 6.04 -1.81 20.82
N ALA A 399 5.68 -1.96 22.09
CA ALA A 399 4.89 -3.10 22.58
C ALA A 399 3.48 -3.09 21.98
N TYR A 400 2.96 -1.91 21.68
CA TYR A 400 1.62 -1.74 21.16
C TYR A 400 1.36 -2.46 19.82
N PRO A 401 2.08 -2.21 18.72
CA PRO A 401 1.91 -2.95 17.47
C PRO A 401 2.24 -4.45 17.64
N MET A 402 3.21 -4.81 18.47
CA MET A 402 3.59 -6.22 18.69
C MET A 402 2.43 -7.05 19.27
N LEU A 403 1.60 -6.46 20.13
CA LEU A 403 0.41 -7.11 20.67
C LEU A 403 -0.60 -7.49 19.57
N PHE A 404 -0.91 -6.57 18.66
CA PHE A 404 -1.96 -6.75 17.65
C PHE A 404 -1.46 -7.40 16.36
N GLU A 405 -0.15 -7.59 16.21
CA GLU A 405 0.50 -8.32 15.11
C GLU A 405 0.91 -9.76 15.50
N GLN A 406 0.49 -10.26 16.67
CA GLN A 406 0.80 -11.59 17.20
C GLN A 406 2.30 -11.87 17.43
N GLN A 407 3.12 -10.84 17.60
CA GLN A 407 4.53 -10.97 17.98
C GLN A 407 4.66 -11.22 19.49
N THR A 408 4.11 -12.34 19.94
CA THR A 408 3.87 -12.62 21.36
C THR A 408 5.18 -12.67 22.15
N ASP A 409 6.26 -13.18 21.56
CA ASP A 409 7.56 -13.27 22.24
C ASP A 409 8.19 -11.90 22.46
N ILE A 410 8.23 -11.05 21.42
CA ILE A 410 8.74 -9.68 21.51
C ILE A 410 7.85 -8.85 22.45
N PHE A 411 6.53 -9.00 22.36
CA PHE A 411 5.59 -8.30 23.24
C PHE A 411 5.80 -8.67 24.71
N ARG A 412 5.97 -9.97 25.01
CA ARG A 412 6.29 -10.44 26.37
C ARG A 412 7.59 -9.84 26.87
N GLU A 413 8.61 -9.81 26.02
CA GLU A 413 9.92 -9.26 26.37
C GLU A 413 9.84 -7.75 26.65
N LEU A 414 9.15 -6.99 25.80
CA LEU A 414 8.90 -5.56 26.04
C LEU A 414 8.12 -5.34 27.34
N CYS A 415 7.12 -6.17 27.66
CA CYS A 415 6.41 -6.08 28.93
C CYS A 415 7.31 -6.34 30.14
N ARG A 416 8.23 -7.31 30.04
CA ARG A 416 9.23 -7.59 31.07
C ARG A 416 10.14 -6.38 31.29
N LEU A 417 10.65 -5.80 30.21
CA LEU A 417 11.53 -4.63 30.25
C LEU A 417 10.82 -3.38 30.81
N ILE A 418 9.57 -3.13 30.41
CA ILE A 418 8.77 -2.01 30.96
C ILE A 418 8.54 -2.21 32.47
N SER A 419 8.22 -3.44 32.90
CA SER A 419 8.04 -3.76 34.32
C SER A 419 9.34 -3.51 35.11
N LEU A 420 10.48 -3.96 34.57
CA LEU A 420 11.79 -3.74 35.18
C LEU A 420 12.14 -2.24 35.30
N ALA A 421 11.88 -1.47 34.24
CA ALA A 421 12.10 -0.03 34.23
C ALA A 421 11.22 0.71 35.25
N ILE A 422 9.98 0.24 35.45
CA ILE A 422 9.05 0.75 36.45
C ILE A 422 9.54 0.45 37.87
N ASP A 423 9.92 -0.80 38.15
CA ASP A 423 10.28 -1.26 39.50
C ASP A 423 11.57 -0.63 40.01
N LYS A 424 12.58 -0.52 39.14
CA LYS A 424 13.89 0.04 39.49
C LYS A 424 13.98 1.56 39.30
N ASN A 425 12.96 2.19 38.69
CA ASN A 425 12.99 3.59 38.23
C ASN A 425 14.31 3.96 37.52
N GLN A 426 14.82 3.08 36.65
CA GLN A 426 16.13 3.24 35.99
C GLN A 426 16.21 4.52 35.14
N ALA A 427 15.06 5.03 34.68
CA ALA A 427 14.96 6.27 33.91
C ALA A 427 14.93 7.55 34.78
N GLY A 428 15.00 7.44 36.13
CA GLY A 428 14.99 8.59 37.03
C GLY A 428 13.73 9.45 36.92
N LEU A 429 12.57 8.84 36.63
CA LEU A 429 11.33 9.56 36.36
C LEU A 429 10.75 10.19 37.64
N SER A 430 10.12 11.35 37.48
CA SER A 430 9.34 11.98 38.55
C SER A 430 8.15 11.09 38.96
N ALA A 431 7.64 11.29 40.18
CA ALA A 431 6.49 10.53 40.68
C ALA A 431 5.28 10.60 39.72
N GLU A 432 5.04 11.76 39.10
CA GLU A 432 3.97 11.94 38.12
C GLU A 432 4.22 11.15 36.82
N LYS A 433 5.43 11.25 36.24
CA LYS A 433 5.79 10.50 35.02
C LYS A 433 5.75 8.99 35.26
N MET A 434 6.18 8.54 36.43
CA MET A 434 6.12 7.14 36.84
C MET A 434 4.69 6.66 37.03
N ARG A 435 3.84 7.43 37.74
CA ARG A 435 2.41 7.14 37.88
C ARG A 435 1.74 7.00 36.51
N ARG A 436 2.07 7.91 35.59
CA ARG A 436 1.59 7.84 34.21
C ARG A 436 2.04 6.57 33.51
N LEU A 437 3.34 6.29 33.48
CA LEU A 437 3.90 5.09 32.84
C LEU A 437 3.23 3.81 33.35
N LYS A 438 3.04 3.69 34.68
CA LYS A 438 2.33 2.56 35.31
C LYS A 438 0.90 2.43 34.82
N GLY A 439 0.15 3.53 34.77
CA GLY A 439 -1.25 3.51 34.33
C GLY A 439 -1.38 3.19 32.84
N GLU A 440 -0.49 3.73 32.01
CA GLU A 440 -0.40 3.46 30.58
C GLU A 440 -0.02 1.97 30.33
N PHE A 441 0.96 1.44 31.06
CA PHE A 441 1.33 0.02 30.98
C PHE A 441 0.20 -0.92 31.45
N THR A 442 -0.54 -0.51 32.49
CA THR A 442 -1.74 -1.23 32.96
C THR A 442 -2.83 -1.25 31.89
N LEU A 443 -3.02 -0.13 31.17
CA LEU A 443 -3.95 -0.06 30.04
C LEU A 443 -3.51 -0.92 28.85
N LEU A 444 -2.21 -0.96 28.54
CA LEU A 444 -1.68 -1.83 27.47
C LEU A 444 -1.92 -3.31 27.80
N THR A 445 -1.57 -3.71 29.02
CA THR A 445 -1.67 -5.11 29.44
C THR A 445 -3.10 -5.59 29.61
N SER A 446 -4.10 -4.71 29.80
CA SER A 446 -5.52 -5.11 29.83
C SER A 446 -5.97 -5.74 28.51
N TYR A 447 -5.37 -5.39 27.38
CA TYR A 447 -5.65 -5.98 26.06
C TYR A 447 -5.08 -7.38 25.87
N THR A 448 -4.22 -7.88 26.76
CA THR A 448 -3.79 -9.29 26.72
C THR A 448 -4.95 -10.25 27.01
N ALA A 449 -5.99 -9.77 27.71
CA ALA A 449 -7.24 -10.48 27.90
C ALA A 449 -8.24 -10.22 26.76
N TYR A 450 -7.75 -9.98 25.54
CA TYR A 450 -8.58 -9.59 24.40
C TYR A 450 -9.82 -10.46 24.25
N ASN A 451 -10.89 -9.74 23.91
CA ASN A 451 -12.32 -10.01 23.84
C ASN A 451 -13.06 -10.42 25.12
N ASP A 452 -12.39 -10.70 26.23
CA ASP A 452 -13.03 -10.85 27.53
C ASP A 452 -13.34 -9.48 28.14
N LEU A 453 -14.54 -8.94 27.85
CA LEU A 453 -14.96 -7.61 28.32
C LEU A 453 -14.80 -7.43 29.83
N GLY A 454 -15.12 -8.46 30.63
CA GLY A 454 -15.00 -8.42 32.07
C GLY A 454 -13.55 -8.31 32.54
N LYS A 455 -12.65 -9.13 32.02
CA LYS A 455 -11.21 -9.06 32.36
C LYS A 455 -10.56 -7.77 31.85
N MET A 456 -10.85 -7.38 30.61
CA MET A 456 -10.35 -6.12 30.04
C MET A 456 -10.80 -4.92 30.89
N SER A 457 -12.08 -4.88 31.28
CA SER A 457 -12.66 -3.79 32.08
C SER A 457 -12.03 -3.67 33.47
N LYS A 458 -11.66 -4.78 34.11
CA LYS A 458 -10.89 -4.74 35.37
C LYS A 458 -9.54 -4.00 35.19
N GLY A 459 -8.82 -4.32 34.11
CA GLY A 459 -7.58 -3.63 33.75
C GLY A 459 -7.80 -2.15 33.40
N HIS A 460 -8.85 -1.83 32.65
CA HIS A 460 -9.25 -0.46 32.35
C HIS A 460 -9.52 0.34 33.63
N LYS A 461 -10.30 -0.21 34.57
CA LYS A 461 -10.61 0.42 35.84
C LYS A 461 -9.34 0.71 36.65
N ALA A 462 -8.45 -0.28 36.77
CA ALA A 462 -7.17 -0.11 37.45
C ALA A 462 -6.31 0.98 36.79
N ALA A 463 -6.24 0.99 35.45
CA ALA A 463 -5.54 2.04 34.71
C ALA A 463 -6.15 3.43 34.98
N LEU A 464 -7.47 3.55 35.04
CA LEU A 464 -8.15 4.83 35.29
C LEU A 464 -7.88 5.36 36.71
N GLU A 465 -7.88 4.47 37.71
CA GLU A 465 -7.53 4.80 39.10
C GLU A 465 -6.08 5.31 39.19
N ILE A 466 -5.15 4.65 38.49
CA ILE A 466 -3.75 5.07 38.45
C ILE A 466 -3.61 6.38 37.67
N LEU A 467 -4.22 6.55 36.49
CA LEU A 467 -4.03 7.73 35.65
C LEU A 467 -4.77 8.97 36.17
N GLY A 468 -5.91 8.80 36.83
CA GLY A 468 -6.79 9.90 37.24
C GLY A 468 -7.44 10.66 36.08
N GLY A 469 -7.33 10.16 34.85
CA GLY A 469 -7.78 10.82 33.62
C GLY A 469 -7.49 9.97 32.38
N PRO A 470 -7.67 10.51 31.16
CA PRO A 470 -7.44 9.77 29.92
C PRO A 470 -5.95 9.44 29.74
N GLY A 471 -5.69 8.25 29.23
CA GLY A 471 -4.37 7.84 28.77
C GLY A 471 -3.91 8.63 27.53
N ARG A 472 -2.65 8.45 27.17
CA ARG A 472 -2.03 8.93 25.93
C ARG A 472 -1.76 7.77 24.96
N ILE A 473 -1.73 6.53 25.44
CA ILE A 473 -1.54 5.35 24.60
C ILE A 473 -2.67 5.21 23.59
N MET A 474 -3.91 5.14 24.08
CA MET A 474 -5.07 4.89 23.24
C MET A 474 -5.65 6.24 22.79
N GLY A 475 -5.35 6.62 21.54
CA GLY A 475 -5.87 7.81 20.88
C GLY A 475 -7.02 7.50 19.92
N LYS A 476 -7.63 8.57 19.37
CA LYS A 476 -8.75 8.48 18.40
C LYS A 476 -8.34 7.89 17.04
N ASP A 477 -7.04 7.76 16.78
CA ASP A 477 -6.51 7.54 15.43
C ASP A 477 -6.36 6.06 15.06
N LEU A 478 -6.57 5.15 16.01
CA LEU A 478 -6.64 3.71 15.75
C LEU A 478 -8.10 3.24 15.78
N PRO A 479 -8.54 2.41 14.81
CA PRO A 479 -9.91 1.93 14.78
C PRO A 479 -10.15 1.03 15.98
N TRP A 480 -11.21 1.32 16.73
CA TRP A 480 -11.58 0.52 17.90
C TRP A 480 -11.84 -0.95 17.56
N THR A 481 -12.32 -1.20 16.34
CA THR A 481 -12.57 -2.56 15.82
C THR A 481 -11.36 -3.20 15.14
N PHE A 482 -10.18 -2.58 15.21
CA PHE A 482 -8.95 -3.07 14.57
C PHE A 482 -9.09 -3.30 13.06
N GLY A 483 -9.93 -2.50 12.39
CA GLY A 483 -10.22 -2.63 10.96
C GLY A 483 -11.28 -3.68 10.62
N GLY A 484 -11.88 -4.37 11.60
CA GLY A 484 -13.00 -5.27 11.40
C GLY A 484 -14.35 -4.54 11.29
N ALA A 485 -15.25 -5.01 10.41
CA ALA A 485 -16.54 -4.36 10.17
C ALA A 485 -17.72 -4.98 10.97
N SER A 486 -17.45 -5.77 12.01
CA SER A 486 -18.48 -6.43 12.81
C SER A 486 -18.05 -6.51 14.28
N VAL A 487 -18.74 -5.77 15.15
CA VAL A 487 -18.45 -5.76 16.60
C VAL A 487 -18.96 -7.03 17.27
N LEU A 488 -20.08 -7.59 16.81
CA LEU A 488 -20.63 -8.81 17.40
C LEU A 488 -19.68 -9.99 17.26
N LEU A 489 -19.07 -10.13 16.08
CA LEU A 489 -18.06 -11.16 15.82
C LEU A 489 -16.86 -11.08 16.76
N MET A 490 -16.44 -9.87 17.13
CA MET A 490 -15.27 -9.67 17.99
C MET A 490 -15.51 -10.12 19.43
N PHE A 491 -16.72 -9.90 19.96
CA PHE A 491 -16.99 -10.00 21.40
C PHE A 491 -17.98 -11.10 21.82
N TRP A 492 -18.70 -11.74 20.88
CA TRP A 492 -19.56 -12.87 21.23
C TRP A 492 -18.76 -14.18 21.30
N ARG A 493 -18.56 -14.64 22.54
CA ARG A 493 -17.60 -15.71 22.89
C ARG A 493 -18.20 -17.04 23.28
N GLU A 494 -19.39 -17.02 23.87
CA GLU A 494 -20.01 -18.18 24.50
C GLU A 494 -21.49 -18.28 24.10
N SER A 495 -21.90 -19.47 23.69
CA SER A 495 -23.28 -19.76 23.26
C SER A 495 -24.21 -19.72 24.47
N GLY A 496 -25.36 -19.06 24.32
CA GLY A 496 -26.34 -18.80 25.37
C GLY A 496 -25.98 -17.62 26.29
N LYS A 497 -24.92 -16.86 25.99
CA LYS A 497 -24.43 -15.72 26.78
C LYS A 497 -24.40 -14.40 26.01
N LEU A 498 -25.12 -14.29 24.89
CA LEU A 498 -25.14 -13.05 24.12
C LEU A 498 -25.72 -11.89 24.94
N GLU A 499 -26.81 -12.09 25.68
CA GLU A 499 -27.39 -11.04 26.53
C GLU A 499 -26.45 -10.56 27.63
N GLU A 500 -25.68 -11.46 28.24
CA GLU A 500 -24.64 -11.12 29.21
C GLU A 500 -23.52 -10.30 28.55
N THR A 501 -23.13 -10.66 27.33
CA THR A 501 -22.12 -9.92 26.54
C THR A 501 -22.60 -8.50 26.23
N LEU A 502 -23.85 -8.35 25.77
CA LEU A 502 -24.44 -7.04 25.45
C LEU A 502 -24.55 -6.15 26.69
N ARG A 503 -24.92 -6.72 27.85
CA ARG A 503 -24.94 -6.01 29.14
C ARG A 503 -23.54 -5.61 29.59
N SER A 504 -22.58 -6.53 29.51
CA SER A 504 -21.18 -6.27 29.85
C SER A 504 -20.60 -5.12 29.02
N MET A 505 -20.96 -5.03 27.73
CA MET A 505 -20.54 -3.92 26.88
C MET A 505 -21.09 -2.57 27.39
N ASP A 506 -22.34 -2.50 27.82
CA ASP A 506 -22.93 -1.28 28.40
C ASP A 506 -22.26 -0.86 29.70
N GLU A 507 -21.92 -1.82 30.56
CA GLU A 507 -21.30 -1.53 31.85
C GLU A 507 -19.83 -1.10 31.69
N CYS A 508 -19.11 -1.71 30.75
CA CYS A 508 -17.68 -1.52 30.59
C CYS A 508 -17.31 -0.33 29.68
N LEU A 509 -18.11 -0.03 28.66
CA LEU A 509 -17.78 1.00 27.67
C LEU A 509 -17.66 2.42 28.27
N PRO A 510 -18.52 2.88 29.20
CA PRO A 510 -18.36 4.22 29.78
C PRO A 510 -17.03 4.45 30.49
N LEU A 511 -16.49 3.42 31.17
CA LEU A 511 -15.17 3.48 31.79
C LEU A 511 -14.07 3.59 30.72
N TYR A 512 -14.20 2.81 29.66
CA TYR A 512 -13.29 2.83 28.52
C TYR A 512 -13.26 4.19 27.81
N LEU A 513 -14.42 4.77 27.50
CA LEU A 513 -14.53 6.07 26.82
C LEU A 513 -13.82 7.19 27.60
N ARG A 514 -13.86 7.14 28.94
CA ARG A 514 -13.15 8.10 29.81
C ARG A 514 -11.64 7.96 29.71
N LEU A 515 -11.12 6.74 29.52
CA LEU A 515 -9.70 6.46 29.35
C LEU A 515 -9.18 6.87 27.97
N THR A 516 -10.02 6.74 26.94
CA THR A 516 -9.59 6.84 25.53
C THR A 516 -10.12 8.08 24.80
N ARG A 517 -10.70 9.04 25.53
CA ARG A 517 -11.28 10.28 24.98
C ARG A 517 -12.38 10.02 23.94
N GLY A 518 -13.23 9.02 24.22
CA GLY A 518 -14.39 8.69 23.39
C GLY A 518 -14.14 7.67 22.28
N GLN A 519 -12.99 7.00 22.27
CA GLN A 519 -12.72 5.92 21.31
C GLN A 519 -13.72 4.77 21.50
N GLY A 520 -14.36 4.30 20.43
CA GLY A 520 -15.39 3.26 20.48
C GLY A 520 -16.78 3.76 20.89
N ALA A 521 -17.02 5.08 20.93
CA ALA A 521 -18.37 5.62 21.13
C ALA A 521 -19.36 5.03 20.10
N GLY A 522 -20.54 4.62 20.56
CA GLY A 522 -21.54 3.93 19.74
C GLY A 522 -21.34 2.40 19.61
N ALA A 523 -20.23 1.83 20.09
CA ALA A 523 -19.95 0.39 19.96
C ALA A 523 -21.02 -0.50 20.64
N ASN A 524 -21.56 -0.06 21.79
CA ASN A 524 -22.64 -0.76 22.50
C ASN A 524 -23.99 -0.72 21.76
N SER A 525 -24.23 0.32 20.96
CA SER A 525 -25.42 0.43 20.10
C SER A 525 -25.26 -0.46 18.86
N VAL A 526 -24.10 -0.43 18.20
CA VAL A 526 -23.89 -1.22 16.96
C VAL A 526 -23.83 -2.72 17.19
N ILE A 527 -23.22 -3.20 18.29
CA ILE A 527 -23.21 -4.64 18.63
C ILE A 527 -24.64 -5.16 18.86
N ARG A 528 -25.51 -4.36 19.48
CA ARG A 528 -26.93 -4.70 19.64
C ARG A 528 -27.67 -4.66 18.32
N ALA A 529 -27.42 -3.65 17.49
CA ALA A 529 -28.04 -3.55 16.19
C ALA A 529 -27.74 -4.81 15.36
N GLU A 530 -26.47 -5.23 15.35
CA GLU A 530 -26.05 -6.45 14.68
C GLU A 530 -26.71 -7.70 15.27
N ALA A 531 -26.77 -7.84 16.60
CA ALA A 531 -27.47 -8.95 17.26
C ALA A 531 -28.97 -9.02 16.89
N MET A 532 -29.66 -7.88 16.87
CA MET A 532 -31.08 -7.80 16.49
C MET A 532 -31.29 -8.18 15.02
N LEU A 533 -30.40 -7.72 14.12
CA LEU A 533 -30.42 -8.15 12.73
C LEU A 533 -30.23 -9.67 12.60
N MET A 534 -29.28 -10.26 13.34
CA MET A 534 -29.04 -11.71 13.28
C MET A 534 -30.23 -12.54 13.78
N ARG A 535 -31.06 -11.97 14.66
CA ARG A 535 -32.34 -12.53 15.14
C ARG A 535 -33.52 -12.29 14.19
N GLY A 536 -33.32 -11.53 13.11
CA GLY A 536 -34.38 -11.15 12.16
C GLY A 536 -35.26 -9.97 12.61
N ARG A 537 -34.86 -9.24 13.66
CA ARG A 537 -35.53 -8.05 14.24
C ARG A 537 -34.95 -6.76 13.64
N ASP A 538 -35.12 -6.59 12.34
CA ASP A 538 -34.54 -5.51 11.54
C ASP A 538 -35.04 -4.10 11.91
N SER A 539 -36.29 -3.96 12.37
CA SER A 539 -36.83 -2.66 12.80
C SER A 539 -36.14 -2.12 14.06
N GLU A 540 -35.83 -2.99 15.01
CA GLU A 540 -35.08 -2.61 16.21
C GLU A 540 -33.61 -2.38 15.92
N ALA A 541 -33.04 -3.19 15.02
CA ALA A 541 -31.67 -3.02 14.54
C ALA A 541 -31.45 -1.64 13.91
N GLU A 542 -32.39 -1.16 13.08
CA GLU A 542 -32.33 0.14 12.41
C GLU A 542 -32.30 1.31 13.40
N ILE A 543 -33.16 1.30 14.43
CA ILE A 543 -33.18 2.32 15.48
C ILE A 543 -31.80 2.39 16.18
N LEU A 544 -31.24 1.23 16.51
CA LEU A 544 -29.94 1.13 17.15
C LEU A 544 -28.78 1.58 16.24
N CYS A 545 -28.88 1.38 14.92
CA CYS A 545 -27.91 1.88 13.95
C CYS A 545 -27.88 3.42 13.94
N HIS A 546 -29.04 4.07 13.88
CA HIS A 546 -29.10 5.54 13.91
C HIS A 546 -28.59 6.11 15.24
N LYS A 547 -28.87 5.44 16.36
CA LYS A 547 -28.26 5.78 17.65
C LYS A 547 -26.73 5.65 17.60
N ALA A 548 -26.23 4.55 17.06
CA ALA A 548 -24.78 4.32 16.93
C ALA A 548 -24.12 5.39 16.06
N LEU A 549 -24.72 5.75 14.91
CA LEU A 549 -24.23 6.81 14.02
C LEU A 549 -24.20 8.18 14.69
N TYR A 550 -25.23 8.52 15.46
CA TYR A 550 -25.27 9.77 16.22
C TYR A 550 -24.15 9.82 17.28
N ASP A 551 -24.02 8.77 18.09
CA ASP A 551 -23.02 8.69 19.15
C ASP A 551 -21.58 8.68 18.59
N ALA A 552 -21.35 7.90 17.53
CA ALA A 552 -20.06 7.75 16.85
C ALA A 552 -19.66 9.02 16.08
N GLY A 553 -20.59 9.66 15.38
CA GLY A 553 -20.36 10.89 14.63
C GLY A 553 -19.91 12.04 15.51
N ASN A 554 -20.54 12.21 16.68
CA ASN A 554 -20.15 13.22 17.68
C ASN A 554 -18.71 13.02 18.21
N HIS A 555 -18.17 11.81 18.11
CA HIS A 555 -16.83 11.44 18.59
C HIS A 555 -15.84 11.12 17.47
N GLN A 556 -16.21 11.33 16.20
CA GLN A 556 -15.40 11.03 15.01
C GLN A 556 -14.91 9.57 15.00
N GLN A 557 -15.83 8.62 15.20
CA GLN A 557 -15.53 7.19 15.26
C GLN A 557 -15.92 6.48 13.96
N ASP A 558 -15.17 6.74 12.88
CA ASP A 558 -15.45 6.23 11.53
C ASP A 558 -15.63 4.71 11.49
N SER A 559 -14.83 3.96 12.26
CA SER A 559 -14.93 2.50 12.33
C SER A 559 -16.29 2.02 12.83
N ILE A 560 -16.89 2.75 13.78
CA ILE A 560 -18.22 2.41 14.32
C ILE A 560 -19.31 2.83 13.33
N CYS A 561 -19.13 3.99 12.67
CA CYS A 561 -20.05 4.43 11.62
C CYS A 561 -20.12 3.42 10.47
N ILE A 562 -18.98 2.93 9.97
CA ILE A 562 -18.94 1.92 8.90
C ILE A 562 -19.63 0.62 9.34
N CYS A 563 -19.42 0.16 10.58
CA CYS A 563 -20.15 -0.99 11.12
C CYS A 563 -21.67 -0.77 11.12
N ALA A 564 -22.14 0.42 11.53
CA ALA A 564 -23.56 0.75 11.54
C ALA A 564 -24.15 0.84 10.13
N GLU A 565 -23.45 1.47 9.19
CA GLU A 565 -23.85 1.54 7.78
C GLU A 565 -23.89 0.15 7.12
N LEU A 566 -22.96 -0.74 7.46
CA LEU A 566 -22.99 -2.13 7.00
C LEU A 566 -24.23 -2.86 7.51
N VAL A 567 -24.63 -2.65 8.77
CA VAL A 567 -25.87 -3.22 9.32
C VAL A 567 -27.10 -2.63 8.60
N LEU A 568 -27.14 -1.31 8.36
CA LEU A 568 -28.20 -0.66 7.59
C LEU A 568 -28.31 -1.20 6.16
N ALA A 569 -27.19 -1.38 5.46
CA ALA A 569 -27.16 -1.97 4.13
C ALA A 569 -27.69 -3.42 4.13
N ARG A 570 -27.39 -4.20 5.17
CA ARG A 570 -27.91 -5.57 5.34
C ARG A 570 -29.41 -5.58 5.67
N ILE A 571 -29.90 -4.63 6.46
CA ILE A 571 -31.35 -4.41 6.69
C ILE A 571 -32.05 -4.09 5.37
N ALA A 572 -31.46 -3.18 4.57
CA ALA A 572 -31.99 -2.82 3.27
C ALA A 572 -32.04 -4.02 2.31
N ILE A 573 -31.00 -4.88 2.31
CA ILE A 573 -31.03 -6.16 1.59
C ILE A 573 -32.18 -7.03 2.09
N LEU A 574 -32.37 -7.20 3.40
CA LEU A 574 -33.42 -8.06 3.95
C LEU A 574 -34.83 -7.56 3.61
N ARG A 575 -35.03 -6.25 3.50
CA ARG A 575 -36.30 -5.61 3.12
C ARG A 575 -36.51 -5.49 1.62
N GLY A 576 -35.45 -5.59 0.81
CA GLY A 576 -35.47 -5.27 -0.62
C GLY A 576 -35.58 -3.76 -0.89
N ASP A 577 -35.11 -2.93 0.04
CA ASP A 577 -35.07 -1.48 -0.06
C ASP A 577 -33.83 -1.02 -0.84
N ALA A 578 -34.03 -0.69 -2.12
CA ALA A 578 -32.94 -0.28 -2.99
C ALA A 578 -32.34 1.08 -2.61
N ASP A 579 -33.16 2.04 -2.20
CA ASP A 579 -32.72 3.40 -1.90
C ASP A 579 -31.91 3.41 -0.60
N GLY A 580 -32.36 2.68 0.42
CA GLY A 580 -31.61 2.47 1.65
C GLY A 580 -30.26 1.77 1.40
N TYR A 581 -30.24 0.75 0.53
CA TYR A 581 -29.01 0.04 0.17
C TYR A 581 -27.99 0.96 -0.51
N PHE A 582 -28.39 1.72 -1.55
CA PHE A 582 -27.47 2.63 -2.24
C PHE A 582 -27.00 3.78 -1.35
N THR A 583 -27.85 4.26 -0.45
CA THR A 583 -27.49 5.29 0.54
C THR A 583 -26.39 4.78 1.47
N ALA A 584 -26.59 3.61 2.08
CA ALA A 584 -25.62 3.01 2.99
C ALA A 584 -24.28 2.68 2.26
N VAL A 585 -24.34 2.13 1.05
CA VAL A 585 -23.12 1.86 0.24
C VAL A 585 -22.36 3.16 -0.07
N LYS A 586 -23.08 4.23 -0.44
CA LYS A 586 -22.47 5.54 -0.70
C LYS A 586 -21.81 6.12 0.56
N ASN A 587 -22.46 5.99 1.72
CA ASN A 587 -21.90 6.44 2.99
C ASN A 587 -20.65 5.62 3.36
N ILE A 588 -20.66 4.30 3.18
CA ILE A 588 -19.46 3.45 3.39
C ILE A 588 -18.30 3.94 2.51
N GLN A 589 -18.56 4.23 1.23
CA GLN A 589 -17.55 4.70 0.29
C GLN A 589 -17.02 6.11 0.57
N SER A 590 -17.78 6.98 1.23
CA SER A 590 -17.33 8.36 1.50
C SER A 590 -16.21 8.40 2.55
N TYR A 591 -16.21 7.48 3.51
CA TYR A 591 -15.17 7.41 4.55
C TYR A 591 -13.76 7.18 3.99
N GLU A 592 -13.63 6.53 2.83
CA GLU A 592 -12.34 6.35 2.14
C GLU A 592 -11.80 7.67 1.56
N ARG A 593 -12.68 8.53 1.04
CA ARG A 593 -12.29 9.81 0.42
C ARG A 593 -11.94 10.88 1.44
N GLU A 594 -12.51 10.77 2.63
CA GLU A 594 -12.39 11.76 3.70
C GLU A 594 -11.17 11.53 4.59
N THR A 595 -10.56 10.33 4.56
CA THR A 595 -9.46 9.96 5.47
C THR A 595 -8.27 9.34 4.74
N ALA A 596 -7.06 9.90 4.94
CA ALA A 596 -5.81 9.33 4.44
C ALA A 596 -5.29 8.16 5.29
N ARG A 597 -6.20 7.32 5.84
CA ARG A 597 -5.89 6.29 6.85
C ARG A 597 -6.05 4.89 6.25
N PRO A 598 -4.96 4.10 6.12
CA PRO A 598 -5.02 2.77 5.46
C PRO A 598 -6.05 1.82 6.09
N HIS A 599 -6.19 1.81 7.41
CA HIS A 599 -7.12 0.90 8.11
C HIS A 599 -8.60 1.20 7.84
N VAL A 600 -8.97 2.46 7.54
CA VAL A 600 -10.34 2.83 7.18
C VAL A 600 -10.66 2.29 5.79
N SER A 601 -9.75 2.47 4.83
CA SER A 601 -9.89 1.89 3.48
C SER A 601 -10.03 0.36 3.53
N ARG A 602 -9.19 -0.35 4.33
CA ARG A 602 -9.35 -1.81 4.52
C ARG A 602 -10.71 -2.20 5.10
N MET A 603 -11.29 -1.39 5.97
CA MET A 603 -12.61 -1.65 6.54
C MET A 603 -13.73 -1.40 5.53
N VAL A 604 -13.62 -0.34 4.72
CA VAL A 604 -14.53 -0.05 3.60
C VAL A 604 -14.52 -1.24 2.64
N ASP A 605 -13.35 -1.73 2.25
CA ASP A 605 -13.18 -2.93 1.43
C ASP A 605 -13.92 -4.14 2.03
N LEU A 606 -13.73 -4.42 3.32
CA LEU A 606 -14.38 -5.54 4.01
C LEU A 606 -15.90 -5.39 4.06
N ALA A 607 -16.41 -4.18 4.28
CA ALA A 607 -17.84 -3.90 4.31
C ALA A 607 -18.48 -4.08 2.91
N LEU A 608 -17.85 -3.54 1.87
CA LEU A 608 -18.32 -3.70 0.49
C LEU A 608 -18.21 -5.14 0.01
N ALA A 609 -17.13 -5.87 0.37
CA ALA A 609 -16.98 -7.28 0.09
C ALA A 609 -18.10 -8.10 0.76
N ALA A 610 -18.41 -7.83 2.04
CA ALA A 610 -19.51 -8.50 2.74
C ALA A 610 -20.85 -8.33 2.01
N LEU A 611 -21.17 -7.11 1.55
CA LEU A 611 -22.39 -6.84 0.80
C LEU A 611 -22.42 -7.55 -0.55
N SER A 612 -21.34 -7.48 -1.32
CA SER A 612 -21.22 -8.17 -2.62
C SER A 612 -21.38 -9.68 -2.47
N LEU A 613 -20.71 -10.28 -1.49
CA LEU A 613 -20.75 -11.74 -1.25
C LEU A 613 -22.12 -12.22 -0.76
N ILE A 614 -22.85 -11.42 0.01
CA ILE A 614 -24.27 -11.67 0.37
C ILE A 614 -25.14 -11.66 -0.90
N LEU A 615 -24.89 -10.70 -1.79
CA LEU A 615 -25.53 -10.63 -3.10
C LEU A 615 -24.98 -11.67 -4.09
N GLY A 616 -24.03 -12.53 -3.70
CA GLY A 616 -23.44 -13.53 -4.61
C GLY A 616 -22.71 -12.93 -5.81
N SER A 617 -22.08 -11.77 -5.63
CA SER A 617 -21.19 -11.10 -6.59
C SER A 617 -19.79 -10.96 -5.97
N THR A 618 -18.76 -10.84 -6.82
CA THR A 618 -17.37 -10.56 -6.44
C THR A 618 -16.93 -9.13 -6.79
N ASP A 619 -17.84 -8.28 -7.32
CA ASP A 619 -17.52 -6.96 -7.89
C ASP A 619 -16.75 -6.02 -6.95
N ASN A 620 -17.03 -6.07 -5.64
CA ASN A 620 -16.39 -5.20 -4.64
C ASN A 620 -15.46 -5.96 -3.69
N VAL A 621 -14.92 -7.11 -4.12
CA VAL A 621 -13.90 -7.83 -3.35
C VAL A 621 -12.54 -7.20 -3.64
N ALA A 622 -11.92 -6.60 -2.62
CA ALA A 622 -10.62 -5.95 -2.74
C ALA A 622 -9.49 -6.97 -3.00
N ARG A 623 -8.41 -6.55 -3.65
CA ARG A 623 -7.38 -7.50 -4.14
C ARG A 623 -6.50 -8.12 -3.06
N TRP A 624 -6.28 -7.40 -1.96
CA TRP A 624 -5.55 -7.94 -0.80
C TRP A 624 -6.34 -9.04 -0.08
N PHE A 625 -7.62 -9.21 -0.43
CA PHE A 625 -8.54 -10.19 0.12
C PHE A 625 -8.48 -11.55 -0.62
N CYS A 626 -7.58 -11.72 -1.58
CA CYS A 626 -7.55 -12.89 -2.47
C CYS A 626 -6.78 -14.11 -1.91
N ASP A 627 -6.00 -13.93 -0.84
CA ASP A 627 -5.26 -15.03 -0.20
C ASP A 627 -4.98 -14.76 1.29
N MET A 628 -4.65 -15.82 2.03
CA MET A 628 -4.48 -15.75 3.48
C MET A 628 -3.24 -14.97 3.94
N LYS A 629 -2.16 -14.96 3.15
CA LYS A 629 -0.94 -14.21 3.49
C LYS A 629 -1.21 -12.71 3.41
N SER A 630 -1.85 -12.29 2.33
CA SER A 630 -2.25 -10.89 2.12
C SER A 630 -3.24 -10.41 3.18
N ILE A 631 -4.23 -11.22 3.55
CA ILE A 631 -5.17 -10.92 4.65
C ILE A 631 -4.42 -10.69 5.97
N ARG A 632 -3.45 -11.56 6.32
CA ARG A 632 -2.66 -11.42 7.55
C ARG A 632 -1.71 -10.21 7.54
N GLN A 633 -1.22 -9.82 6.38
CA GLN A 633 -0.39 -8.62 6.23
C GLN A 633 -1.24 -7.35 6.35
N ALA A 634 -2.38 -7.31 5.68
CA ALA A 634 -3.26 -6.14 5.61
C ALA A 634 -3.98 -5.86 6.93
N LEU A 635 -4.44 -6.88 7.65
CA LEU A 635 -5.29 -6.72 8.83
C LEU A 635 -4.54 -6.85 10.15
N TYR A 636 -5.09 -6.26 11.20
CA TYR A 636 -4.71 -6.58 12.58
C TYR A 636 -5.32 -7.93 12.99
N ALA A 637 -4.64 -8.63 13.90
CA ALA A 637 -5.05 -9.97 14.33
C ALA A 637 -6.53 -10.11 14.71
N PRO A 638 -7.13 -9.17 15.48
CA PRO A 638 -8.55 -9.26 15.86
C PRO A 638 -9.54 -9.27 14.68
N ALA A 639 -9.17 -8.70 13.52
CA ALA A 639 -10.05 -8.60 12.36
C ALA A 639 -9.92 -9.81 11.40
N ILE A 640 -8.87 -10.63 11.54
CA ILE A 640 -8.58 -11.77 10.66
C ILE A 640 -9.75 -12.78 10.61
N PRO A 641 -10.38 -13.20 11.73
CA PRO A 641 -11.46 -14.19 11.67
C PRO A 641 -12.68 -13.72 10.86
N TYR A 642 -12.95 -12.41 10.85
CA TYR A 642 -14.01 -11.84 10.01
C TYR A 642 -13.66 -11.94 8.53
N ALA A 643 -12.45 -11.54 8.16
CA ALA A 643 -11.97 -11.67 6.80
C ALA A 643 -11.94 -13.14 6.33
N GLN A 644 -11.51 -14.07 7.18
CA GLN A 644 -11.54 -15.51 6.88
C GLN A 644 -12.97 -16.00 6.59
N THR A 645 -13.97 -15.50 7.32
CA THR A 645 -15.39 -15.85 7.07
C THR A 645 -15.85 -15.40 5.68
N LEU A 646 -15.48 -14.19 5.28
CA LEU A 646 -15.77 -13.64 3.96
C LEU A 646 -14.95 -14.37 2.87
N TYR A 647 -13.72 -14.78 3.16
CA TYR A 647 -12.84 -15.47 2.20
C TYR A 647 -13.35 -16.88 1.91
N SER A 648 -13.80 -17.62 2.94
CA SER A 648 -14.50 -18.88 2.74
C SER A 648 -15.71 -18.72 1.83
N ARG A 649 -16.48 -17.63 1.99
CA ARG A 649 -17.63 -17.36 1.12
C ARG A 649 -17.20 -17.09 -0.33
N LEU A 650 -16.12 -16.35 -0.53
CA LEU A 650 -15.54 -16.11 -1.85
C LEU A 650 -15.14 -17.44 -2.53
N LEU A 651 -14.41 -18.31 -1.82
CA LEU A 651 -14.01 -19.62 -2.34
C LEU A 651 -15.21 -20.48 -2.75
N LEU A 652 -16.28 -20.47 -1.96
CA LEU A 652 -17.51 -21.20 -2.30
C LEU A 652 -18.19 -20.63 -3.56
N LEU A 653 -18.23 -19.30 -3.72
CA LEU A 653 -18.79 -18.66 -4.92
C LEU A 653 -17.97 -18.98 -6.18
N GLU A 654 -16.65 -19.01 -6.05
CA GLU A 654 -15.71 -19.36 -7.13
C GLU A 654 -15.57 -20.87 -7.35
N LYS A 655 -16.30 -21.69 -6.57
CA LYS A 655 -16.25 -23.16 -6.61
C LYS A 655 -14.85 -23.75 -6.32
N ARG A 656 -14.02 -23.02 -5.56
CA ARG A 656 -12.68 -23.43 -5.10
C ARG A 656 -12.77 -24.29 -3.83
N TYR A 657 -13.55 -25.37 -3.89
CA TYR A 657 -13.87 -26.18 -2.71
C TYR A 657 -12.66 -26.92 -2.11
N SER A 658 -11.76 -27.43 -2.95
CA SER A 658 -10.56 -28.14 -2.48
C SER A 658 -9.64 -27.23 -1.68
N GLU A 659 -9.50 -25.98 -2.12
CA GLU A 659 -8.73 -24.98 -1.38
C GLU A 659 -9.40 -24.65 -0.06
N PHE A 660 -10.72 -24.42 -0.05
CA PHE A 660 -11.49 -24.19 1.17
C PHE A 660 -11.29 -25.32 2.19
N LEU A 661 -11.42 -26.59 1.76
CA LEU A 661 -11.21 -27.74 2.64
C LEU A 661 -9.76 -27.84 3.16
N GLY A 662 -8.78 -27.42 2.37
CA GLY A 662 -7.36 -27.41 2.76
C GLY A 662 -7.04 -26.40 3.87
N ILE A 663 -7.79 -25.30 3.96
CA ILE A 663 -7.51 -24.19 4.89
C ILE A 663 -8.56 -24.01 6.00
N SER A 664 -9.74 -24.62 5.87
CA SER A 664 -10.86 -24.43 6.81
C SER A 664 -10.53 -24.87 8.24
N GLY A 665 -9.69 -25.89 8.41
CA GLY A 665 -9.24 -26.35 9.72
C GLY A 665 -8.44 -25.26 10.45
N GLU A 666 -7.50 -24.61 9.76
CA GLU A 666 -6.69 -23.52 10.33
C GLU A 666 -7.56 -22.30 10.68
N MET A 667 -8.52 -21.94 9.81
CA MET A 667 -9.46 -20.85 10.09
C MET A 667 -10.34 -21.14 11.30
N MET A 668 -10.81 -22.39 11.44
CA MET A 668 -11.60 -22.81 12.59
C MET A 668 -10.80 -22.71 13.90
N GLU A 669 -9.55 -23.17 13.90
CA GLU A 669 -8.66 -23.07 15.08
C GLU A 669 -8.30 -21.61 15.39
N THR A 670 -8.13 -20.76 14.37
CA THR A 670 -7.96 -19.31 14.56
C THR A 670 -9.17 -18.70 15.27
N ALA A 671 -10.39 -19.05 14.85
CA ALA A 671 -11.61 -18.55 15.47
C ALA A 671 -11.80 -19.06 16.91
N LYS A 672 -11.50 -20.34 17.17
CA LYS A 672 -11.56 -20.94 18.52
C LYS A 672 -10.54 -20.33 19.48
N SER A 673 -9.29 -20.18 19.04
CA SER A 673 -8.21 -19.61 19.87
C SER A 673 -8.47 -18.14 20.22
N MET A 674 -9.13 -17.39 19.34
CA MET A 674 -9.60 -16.04 19.62
C MET A 674 -10.95 -15.98 20.34
N HIS A 675 -11.59 -17.11 20.64
CA HIS A 675 -12.92 -17.18 21.25
C HIS A 675 -14.01 -16.42 20.47
N CYS A 676 -13.98 -16.42 19.14
CA CYS A 676 -15.01 -15.77 18.32
C CYS A 676 -16.01 -16.84 17.83
N LEU A 677 -17.28 -16.75 18.20
CA LEU A 677 -18.29 -17.76 17.81
C LEU A 677 -18.84 -17.58 16.40
N MET A 678 -19.08 -16.34 15.98
CA MET A 678 -19.67 -16.06 14.67
C MET A 678 -18.89 -16.70 13.50
N PRO A 679 -17.54 -16.62 13.43
CA PRO A 679 -16.77 -17.28 12.40
C PRO A 679 -16.92 -18.80 12.45
N GLN A 680 -16.96 -19.41 13.64
CA GLN A 680 -17.15 -20.85 13.80
C GLN A 680 -18.49 -21.31 13.21
N ILE A 681 -19.56 -20.55 13.42
CA ILE A 681 -20.88 -20.82 12.85
C ILE A 681 -20.84 -20.77 11.31
N TYR A 682 -20.26 -19.71 10.74
CA TYR A 682 -20.15 -19.62 9.28
C TYR A 682 -19.24 -20.69 8.68
N GLN A 683 -18.11 -21.00 9.30
CA GLN A 683 -17.21 -22.05 8.81
C GLN A 683 -17.90 -23.42 8.87
N GLY A 684 -18.59 -23.74 9.97
CA GLY A 684 -19.41 -24.96 10.10
C GLY A 684 -20.50 -25.04 9.03
N LYS A 685 -21.19 -23.92 8.77
CA LYS A 685 -22.18 -23.80 7.70
C LYS A 685 -21.57 -24.11 6.32
N TYR A 686 -20.43 -23.53 5.99
CA TYR A 686 -19.78 -23.71 4.69
C TYR A 686 -19.22 -25.13 4.54
N LEU A 687 -18.66 -25.71 5.60
CA LEU A 687 -18.25 -27.13 5.62
C LEU A 687 -19.43 -28.06 5.39
N ALA A 688 -20.57 -27.82 6.05
CA ALA A 688 -21.79 -28.58 5.84
C ALA A 688 -22.24 -28.52 4.37
N ALA A 689 -22.25 -27.33 3.77
CA ALA A 689 -22.65 -27.15 2.37
C ALA A 689 -21.71 -27.90 1.40
N VAL A 690 -20.39 -27.79 1.57
CA VAL A 690 -19.41 -28.45 0.70
C VAL A 690 -19.49 -29.98 0.85
N LYS A 691 -19.58 -30.49 2.08
CA LYS A 691 -19.71 -31.95 2.32
C LYS A 691 -20.99 -32.54 1.77
N LEU A 692 -22.08 -31.76 1.76
CA LEU A 692 -23.32 -32.17 1.11
C LEU A 692 -23.15 -32.29 -0.41
N MET A 693 -22.42 -31.36 -1.04
CA MET A 693 -22.10 -31.40 -2.47
C MET A 693 -21.21 -32.60 -2.83
N ASP A 694 -20.27 -32.98 -1.95
CA ASP A 694 -19.45 -34.19 -2.09
C ASP A 694 -20.22 -35.50 -1.83
N GLY A 695 -21.52 -35.42 -1.51
CA GLY A 695 -22.38 -36.57 -1.23
C GLY A 695 -22.25 -37.15 0.18
N ASN A 696 -21.38 -36.59 1.04
CA ASN A 696 -21.17 -37.04 2.40
C ASN A 696 -22.17 -36.39 3.36
N LYS A 697 -23.42 -36.87 3.31
CA LYS A 697 -24.54 -36.34 4.11
C LYS A 697 -24.31 -36.43 5.63
N TRP A 698 -23.59 -37.45 6.09
CA TRP A 698 -23.35 -37.66 7.52
C TRP A 698 -22.40 -36.60 8.09
N GLU A 699 -21.26 -36.35 7.45
CA GLU A 699 -20.36 -35.26 7.85
C GLU A 699 -21.03 -33.89 7.66
N ALA A 700 -21.80 -33.71 6.59
CA ALA A 700 -22.53 -32.47 6.35
C ALA A 700 -23.51 -32.15 7.49
N MET A 701 -24.26 -33.16 7.94
CA MET A 701 -25.17 -33.01 9.08
C MET A 701 -24.40 -32.70 10.37
N ALA A 702 -23.31 -33.41 10.66
CA ALA A 702 -22.52 -33.19 11.86
C ALA A 702 -21.98 -31.75 11.95
N TYR A 703 -21.48 -31.18 10.85
CA TYR A 703 -21.06 -29.77 10.83
C TYR A 703 -22.23 -28.79 11.01
N LEU A 704 -23.39 -29.09 10.43
CA LEU A 704 -24.58 -28.26 10.59
C LEU A 704 -25.09 -28.26 12.04
N GLU A 705 -25.20 -29.43 12.66
CA GLU A 705 -25.64 -29.59 14.05
C GLU A 705 -24.72 -28.84 15.02
N GLN A 706 -23.40 -28.90 14.80
CA GLN A 706 -22.44 -28.12 15.59
C GLN A 706 -22.67 -26.61 15.43
N ALA A 707 -22.86 -26.12 14.21
CA ALA A 707 -23.13 -24.70 13.97
C ALA A 707 -24.45 -24.25 14.59
N LEU A 708 -25.52 -25.06 14.51
CA LEU A 708 -26.82 -24.79 15.12
C LEU A 708 -26.72 -24.74 16.65
N ALA A 709 -26.01 -25.70 17.27
CA ALA A 709 -25.82 -25.73 18.72
C ALA A 709 -25.10 -24.47 19.27
N LEU A 710 -24.24 -23.84 18.47
CA LEU A 710 -23.60 -22.58 18.84
C LEU A 710 -24.51 -21.35 18.67
N ALA A 711 -25.51 -21.42 17.78
CA ALA A 711 -26.28 -20.25 17.36
C ALA A 711 -27.66 -20.15 17.99
N LEU A 712 -28.36 -21.27 18.13
CA LEU A 712 -29.76 -21.32 18.56
C LEU A 712 -29.99 -20.85 20.00
N PRO A 713 -29.12 -21.13 20.99
CA PRO A 713 -29.32 -20.64 22.36
C PRO A 713 -29.41 -19.11 22.46
N ASP A 714 -28.80 -18.38 21.53
CA ASP A 714 -28.84 -16.91 21.44
C ASP A 714 -29.77 -16.38 20.35
N GLN A 715 -30.57 -17.26 19.72
CA GLN A 715 -31.53 -16.98 18.65
C GLN A 715 -30.89 -16.41 17.37
N ILE A 716 -29.67 -16.85 17.03
CA ILE A 716 -28.94 -16.38 15.86
C ILE A 716 -29.37 -17.20 14.62
N TYR A 717 -30.27 -16.63 13.82
CA TYR A 717 -30.92 -17.32 12.69
C TYR A 717 -30.37 -16.91 11.32
N LEU A 718 -30.03 -15.63 11.14
CA LEU A 718 -29.67 -15.05 9.84
C LEU A 718 -28.54 -15.81 9.09
N PRO A 719 -27.48 -16.32 9.75
CA PRO A 719 -26.45 -17.09 9.06
C PRO A 719 -26.99 -18.29 8.28
N PHE A 720 -28.04 -18.96 8.78
CA PHE A 720 -28.66 -20.13 8.15
C PHE A 720 -29.77 -19.76 7.15
N ALA A 721 -30.42 -18.61 7.36
CA ALA A 721 -31.38 -18.06 6.41
C ALA A 721 -30.70 -17.58 5.11
N GLN A 722 -29.42 -17.18 5.19
CA GLN A 722 -28.63 -16.82 4.02
C GLN A 722 -28.15 -18.06 3.27
N GLN A 723 -28.65 -18.22 2.04
CA GLN A 723 -28.34 -19.33 1.11
C GLN A 723 -28.89 -20.68 1.57
N MET A 724 -30.16 -20.67 2.00
CA MET A 724 -30.86 -21.85 2.48
C MET A 724 -30.94 -22.98 1.45
N ASP A 725 -30.97 -22.70 0.14
CA ASP A 725 -31.11 -23.71 -0.91
C ASP A 725 -30.07 -24.85 -0.81
N SER A 726 -28.84 -24.52 -0.42
CA SER A 726 -27.77 -25.52 -0.24
C SER A 726 -27.89 -26.36 1.02
N LEU A 727 -28.74 -25.99 1.98
CA LEU A 727 -28.86 -26.61 3.30
C LEU A 727 -30.30 -27.00 3.66
N ASP A 728 -31.29 -26.68 2.84
CA ASP A 728 -32.72 -26.90 3.11
C ASP A 728 -33.03 -28.36 3.45
N VAL A 729 -32.47 -29.29 2.68
CA VAL A 729 -32.62 -30.73 2.92
C VAL A 729 -32.07 -31.11 4.29
N LEU A 730 -30.90 -30.56 4.67
CA LEU A 730 -30.28 -30.84 5.97
C LEU A 730 -31.11 -30.22 7.10
N LEU A 731 -31.48 -28.95 7.01
CA LEU A 731 -32.29 -28.25 8.03
C LEU A 731 -33.63 -28.95 8.29
N LYS A 732 -34.32 -29.43 7.26
CA LYS A 732 -35.58 -30.19 7.40
C LYS A 732 -35.38 -31.58 7.99
N SER A 733 -34.19 -32.16 7.83
CA SER A 733 -33.85 -33.50 8.34
C SER A 733 -33.12 -33.49 9.69
N ALA A 734 -32.74 -32.30 10.19
CA ALA A 734 -32.13 -32.15 11.50
C ALA A 734 -33.09 -32.64 12.59
N GLY A 735 -32.56 -33.37 13.57
CA GLY A 735 -33.36 -33.91 14.66
C GLY A 735 -34.01 -32.79 15.49
N ARG A 736 -35.24 -33.01 15.97
CA ARG A 736 -35.97 -32.06 16.84
C ARG A 736 -35.25 -31.72 18.15
N ALA A 737 -34.29 -32.54 18.56
CA ALA A 737 -33.43 -32.29 19.73
C ALA A 737 -32.38 -31.20 19.47
N VAL A 738 -32.02 -30.96 18.20
CA VAL A 738 -31.01 -29.97 17.80
C VAL A 738 -31.68 -28.72 17.23
N LEU A 739 -32.78 -28.88 16.47
CA LEU A 739 -33.53 -27.78 15.87
C LEU A 739 -35.02 -27.94 16.17
N ASP A 740 -35.55 -27.07 17.03
CA ASP A 740 -36.97 -27.03 17.37
C ASP A 740 -37.82 -26.39 16.24
N GLU A 741 -39.14 -26.63 16.28
CA GLU A 741 -40.04 -26.13 15.23
C GLU A 741 -40.13 -24.59 15.19
N GLU A 742 -39.99 -23.90 16.32
CA GLU A 742 -40.02 -22.43 16.38
C GLU A 742 -38.79 -21.84 15.68
N SER A 743 -37.60 -22.34 16.02
CA SER A 743 -36.33 -21.96 15.39
C SER A 743 -36.30 -22.28 13.90
N LEU A 744 -36.80 -23.45 13.48
CA LEU A 744 -36.90 -23.80 12.06
C LEU A 744 -37.81 -22.82 11.32
N ASN A 745 -38.99 -22.51 11.88
CA ASN A 745 -39.93 -21.56 11.28
C ASN A 745 -39.34 -20.14 11.19
N ALA A 746 -38.57 -19.71 12.20
CA ALA A 746 -37.86 -18.44 12.18
C ALA A 746 -36.82 -18.39 11.04
N ILE A 747 -36.00 -19.43 10.89
CA ILE A 747 -35.01 -19.54 9.81
C ILE A 747 -35.69 -19.52 8.43
N VAL A 748 -36.74 -20.32 8.22
CA VAL A 748 -37.49 -20.40 6.95
C VAL A 748 -38.10 -19.04 6.60
N THR A 749 -38.76 -18.39 7.56
CA THR A 749 -39.39 -17.07 7.36
C THR A 749 -38.36 -16.02 6.98
N LEU A 750 -37.23 -16.01 7.69
CA LEU A 750 -36.14 -15.08 7.43
C LEU A 750 -35.46 -15.35 6.09
N SER A 751 -35.33 -16.62 5.69
CA SER A 751 -34.80 -17.04 4.39
C SER A 751 -35.65 -16.48 3.24
N GLY A 752 -36.98 -16.62 3.31
CA GLY A 752 -37.88 -16.08 2.28
C GLY A 752 -37.78 -14.55 2.13
N ARG A 753 -37.62 -13.83 3.24
CA ARG A 753 -37.35 -12.37 3.22
C ARG A 753 -36.01 -12.06 2.56
N GLN A 754 -34.96 -12.77 2.98
CA GLN A 754 -33.59 -12.60 2.48
C GLN A 754 -33.50 -12.85 0.97
N GLU A 755 -34.08 -13.94 0.46
CA GLU A 755 -34.05 -14.28 -0.97
C GLU A 755 -34.79 -13.24 -1.81
N LYS A 756 -36.01 -12.87 -1.39
CA LYS A 756 -36.79 -11.82 -2.05
C LYS A 756 -36.03 -10.50 -2.10
N GLY A 757 -35.45 -10.10 -0.97
CA GLY A 757 -34.70 -8.88 -0.82
C GLY A 757 -33.44 -8.83 -1.69
N VAL A 758 -32.61 -9.88 -1.65
CA VAL A 758 -31.43 -10.03 -2.53
C VAL A 758 -31.81 -9.91 -4.00
N ASN A 759 -32.90 -10.56 -4.44
CA ASN A 759 -33.37 -10.49 -5.82
C ASN A 759 -33.81 -9.08 -6.23
N LEU A 760 -34.44 -8.31 -5.33
CA LEU A 760 -34.81 -6.92 -5.60
C LEU A 760 -33.58 -6.01 -5.69
N ILE A 761 -32.63 -6.13 -4.76
CA ILE A 761 -31.39 -5.33 -4.77
C ILE A 761 -30.55 -5.64 -6.00
N LYS A 762 -30.38 -6.92 -6.37
CA LYS A 762 -29.68 -7.31 -7.62
C LYS A 762 -30.28 -6.63 -8.84
N LYS A 763 -31.61 -6.65 -8.97
CA LYS A 763 -32.31 -5.99 -10.07
C LYS A 763 -32.09 -4.47 -10.05
N ALA A 764 -32.06 -3.86 -8.87
CA ALA A 764 -31.78 -2.43 -8.73
C ALA A 764 -30.34 -2.08 -9.13
N ILE A 765 -29.35 -2.88 -8.72
CA ILE A 765 -27.93 -2.72 -9.12
C ILE A 765 -27.77 -2.87 -10.63
N GLN A 766 -28.38 -3.89 -11.24
CA GLN A 766 -28.36 -4.06 -12.69
C GLN A 766 -28.96 -2.86 -13.42
N ARG A 767 -30.09 -2.31 -12.92
CA ARG A 767 -30.68 -1.08 -13.46
C ARG A 767 -29.78 0.12 -13.31
N ALA A 768 -29.12 0.29 -12.16
CA ALA A 768 -28.20 1.40 -11.90
C ALA A 768 -26.91 1.32 -12.75
N LYS A 769 -26.45 0.11 -13.10
CA LYS A 769 -25.34 -0.13 -14.02
C LYS A 769 -25.72 -0.01 -15.51
N SER A 770 -27.02 -0.04 -15.83
CA SER A 770 -27.48 0.01 -17.22
C SER A 770 -27.20 1.39 -17.84
N PRO A 771 -26.58 1.47 -19.02
CA PRO A 771 -26.38 2.74 -19.71
C PRO A 771 -27.70 3.31 -20.27
N LEU A 772 -28.77 2.52 -20.22
CA LEU A 772 -30.09 2.87 -20.73
C LEU A 772 -30.96 3.51 -19.66
N THR A 773 -31.65 4.59 -20.04
CA THR A 773 -32.74 5.16 -19.24
C THR A 773 -33.93 4.18 -19.16
N PRO A 774 -34.82 4.31 -18.16
CA PRO A 774 -36.00 3.44 -18.05
C PRO A 774 -36.84 3.36 -19.34
N ARG A 775 -36.97 4.48 -20.07
CA ARG A 775 -37.71 4.56 -21.33
C ARG A 775 -36.97 3.88 -22.49
N GLU A 776 -35.64 4.01 -22.52
CA GLU A 776 -34.78 3.27 -23.47
C GLU A 776 -34.85 1.76 -23.21
N THR A 777 -34.78 1.32 -21.95
CA THR A 777 -34.89 -0.09 -21.57
C THR A 777 -36.25 -0.68 -21.94
N GLU A 778 -37.34 0.06 -21.72
CA GLU A 778 -38.70 -0.36 -22.09
C GLU A 778 -38.82 -0.60 -23.61
N ILE A 779 -38.37 0.35 -24.41
CA ILE A 779 -38.38 0.25 -25.88
C ILE A 779 -37.43 -0.86 -26.36
N ALA A 780 -36.26 -1.01 -25.75
CA ALA A 780 -35.30 -2.05 -26.08
C ALA A 780 -35.83 -3.47 -25.79
N ARG A 781 -36.57 -3.66 -24.69
CA ARG A 781 -37.22 -4.94 -24.35
C ARG A 781 -38.34 -5.29 -25.33
N LEU A 782 -39.16 -4.31 -25.73
CA LEU A 782 -40.21 -4.55 -26.73
C LEU A 782 -39.60 -4.87 -28.10
N ALA A 783 -38.50 -4.20 -28.47
CA ALA A 783 -37.75 -4.55 -29.67
C ALA A 783 -37.12 -5.95 -29.60
N ARG A 784 -36.58 -6.35 -28.44
CA ARG A 784 -36.11 -7.72 -28.19
C ARG A 784 -37.23 -8.76 -28.32
N GLY A 785 -38.45 -8.41 -27.90
CA GLY A 785 -39.68 -9.19 -28.13
C GLY A 785 -40.14 -9.29 -29.58
N ARG A 786 -39.29 -8.88 -30.54
CA ARG A 786 -39.50 -8.87 -32.00
C ARG A 786 -40.52 -7.86 -32.52
N LEU A 787 -41.14 -7.01 -31.70
CA LEU A 787 -42.04 -5.96 -32.18
C LEU A 787 -41.32 -4.95 -33.10
N SER A 788 -41.98 -4.53 -34.18
CA SER A 788 -41.55 -3.46 -35.08
C SER A 788 -41.64 -2.09 -34.41
N ALA A 789 -40.91 -1.09 -34.92
CA ALA A 789 -40.96 0.26 -34.38
C ALA A 789 -42.39 0.85 -34.36
N LYS A 790 -43.22 0.45 -35.33
CA LYS A 790 -44.64 0.83 -35.42
C LYS A 790 -45.49 0.17 -34.32
N GLU A 791 -45.33 -1.13 -34.11
CA GLU A 791 -46.05 -1.85 -33.04
C GLU A 791 -45.64 -1.38 -31.63
N ILE A 792 -44.37 -1.00 -31.45
CA ILE A 792 -43.88 -0.41 -30.19
C ILE A 792 -44.49 0.99 -30.00
N ALA A 793 -44.55 1.80 -31.05
CA ALA A 793 -45.15 3.12 -31.05
C ALA A 793 -46.63 3.08 -30.67
N ASP A 794 -47.40 2.17 -31.28
CA ASP A 794 -48.81 1.94 -30.99
C ASP A 794 -49.02 1.46 -29.55
N LYS A 795 -48.15 0.57 -29.06
CA LYS A 795 -48.23 0.02 -27.69
C LYS A 795 -47.86 1.02 -26.61
N LEU A 796 -46.94 1.94 -26.89
CA LEU A 796 -46.44 2.95 -25.95
C LEU A 796 -47.08 4.33 -26.14
N TYR A 797 -48.04 4.46 -27.07
CA TYR A 797 -48.73 5.70 -27.44
C TYR A 797 -47.78 6.86 -27.76
N ILE A 798 -46.75 6.60 -28.57
CA ILE A 798 -45.75 7.59 -29.03
C ILE A 798 -45.54 7.47 -30.54
N SER A 799 -44.89 8.44 -31.18
CA SER A 799 -44.64 8.36 -32.62
C SER A 799 -43.59 7.33 -33.00
N GLU A 800 -43.75 6.66 -34.15
CA GLU A 800 -42.78 5.70 -34.69
C GLU A 800 -41.38 6.31 -34.84
N THR A 801 -41.31 7.59 -35.22
CA THR A 801 -40.05 8.34 -35.33
C THR A 801 -39.34 8.43 -33.97
N THR A 802 -40.09 8.63 -32.88
CA THR A 802 -39.54 8.68 -31.52
C THR A 802 -38.98 7.32 -31.13
N VAL A 803 -39.68 6.23 -31.42
CA VAL A 803 -39.19 4.86 -31.18
C VAL A 803 -37.90 4.58 -31.94
N ARG A 804 -37.81 4.97 -33.22
CA ARG A 804 -36.60 4.78 -34.04
C ARG A 804 -35.41 5.59 -33.51
N THR A 805 -35.63 6.83 -33.06
CA THR A 805 -34.59 7.67 -32.45
C THR A 805 -34.10 7.08 -31.14
N ILE A 806 -35.01 6.62 -30.28
CA ILE A 806 -34.67 5.96 -29.01
C ILE A 806 -33.92 4.65 -29.27
N LEU A 807 -34.34 3.84 -30.24
CA LEU A 807 -33.61 2.62 -30.61
C LEU A 807 -32.20 2.90 -31.14
N ARG A 808 -31.98 3.99 -31.89
CA ARG A 808 -30.62 4.42 -32.27
C ARG A 808 -29.78 4.81 -31.05
N SER A 809 -30.35 5.55 -30.10
CA SER A 809 -29.68 5.88 -28.83
C SER A 809 -29.32 4.61 -28.05
N VAL A 810 -30.26 3.66 -27.94
CA VAL A 810 -30.04 2.34 -27.31
C VAL A 810 -28.90 1.59 -28.00
N TYR A 811 -28.90 1.52 -29.33
CA TYR A 811 -27.87 0.82 -30.10
C TYR A 811 -26.49 1.45 -29.90
N SER A 812 -26.42 2.77 -29.90
CA SER A 812 -25.19 3.50 -29.62
C SER A 812 -24.70 3.29 -28.18
N LYS A 813 -25.60 3.26 -27.19
CA LYS A 813 -25.24 3.10 -25.76
C LYS A 813 -24.85 1.67 -25.39
N LEU A 814 -25.36 0.68 -26.12
CA LEU A 814 -25.03 -0.73 -25.91
C LEU A 814 -23.89 -1.23 -26.81
N ASP A 815 -23.41 -0.37 -27.69
CA ASP A 815 -22.42 -0.68 -28.73
C ASP A 815 -22.85 -1.89 -29.56
N ILE A 816 -24.01 -1.76 -30.22
CA ILE A 816 -24.58 -2.77 -31.13
C ILE A 816 -25.09 -2.11 -32.40
N HIS A 817 -25.11 -2.86 -33.50
CA HIS A 817 -25.48 -2.34 -34.82
C HIS A 817 -26.80 -2.88 -35.37
N SER A 818 -27.41 -3.86 -34.69
CA SER A 818 -28.67 -4.46 -35.14
C SER A 818 -29.64 -4.83 -34.01
N LYS A 819 -30.94 -4.91 -34.36
CA LYS A 819 -31.99 -5.42 -33.48
C LYS A 819 -31.75 -6.88 -33.05
N THR A 820 -31.04 -7.65 -33.86
CA THR A 820 -30.64 -9.04 -33.57
C THR A 820 -29.60 -9.13 -32.46
N GLU A 821 -28.68 -8.17 -32.40
CA GLU A 821 -27.64 -8.09 -31.36
C GLU A 821 -28.21 -7.73 -29.98
N LEU A 822 -29.38 -7.09 -29.92
CA LEU A 822 -30.11 -6.88 -28.66
C LEU A 822 -30.37 -8.20 -27.92
N ASN A 823 -30.42 -9.36 -28.59
CA ASN A 823 -30.64 -10.65 -27.93
C ASN A 823 -29.43 -11.13 -27.11
N PHE A 824 -28.24 -10.57 -27.37
CA PHE A 824 -26.97 -11.03 -26.79
C PHE A 824 -26.33 -10.06 -25.79
N LYS A 825 -27.00 -8.93 -25.47
CA LYS A 825 -26.53 -7.92 -24.50
C LYS A 825 -27.41 -7.90 -23.24
N GLU A 826 -26.83 -7.75 -22.06
CA GLU A 826 -27.62 -7.51 -20.84
C GLU A 826 -27.79 -5.99 -20.60
N PHE A 827 -29.03 -5.53 -20.32
CA PHE A 827 -29.36 -4.11 -20.08
C PHE A 827 -30.68 -3.88 -19.33
#